data_AF-A0A965MYL4-F1
#
_entry.id   AF-A0A965MYL4-F1
#
_cell.length_a   1.000
_cell.length_b   1.000
_cell.length_c   1.000
_cell.angle_alpha   90.00
_cell.angle_beta   90.00
_cell.angle_gamma   90.00
#
_symmetry.space_group_name_H-M   'P 1'
#
loop_
_entity.id
_entity.type
_entity.pdbx_description
1 polymer ?
#
loop_
_entity_poly.entity_id
_entity_poly.type
_entity_poly.pdbx_seq_one_letter_code
_entity_poly.pdbx_strand_id
1 'polypeptide(L)'
;MSPTKFMRFTAFRAWMSALLLFLQMIFINHLFSQSAGFNSTYAILSINGGANAYYDLQATTSNPDLNGSNLGLFYPGTNTLTLKGAEHNVYKCGSSDLTSTKLMYRIYPTNGSGGSFTPINLNWTSGGNNGCGGQDQQWSLTNNTLDVLAGLSAGSYFLEVYSEATVTNCCGGTIYAGNNGANYKASFTIAPMSLTSAGVAATQNFDNMGSSATAALPSGFKFGQSVSFATGVLATTLAAGSTGTGALTSSSTGGYYNFANGITASSTDRSVGFLSTGSFTSPRDLMLQIQNNTGSSVSQLQISFNYEKYRSGTRAFNLNFFQSLDGVSWTPVIAGDESFAADANNTTVFNPPTSISKNVNITGLNVQNGNFIYLKWTYTGVGGSSNGQAIGIDNVSVTAVIPTFNITYNGNSNTGGIAPTDATNYSSGSTVTALGNTGSLTRTGYTFAGWNTLANGSGTDIPAGSTFSISANTTLFAKWTANSNTITFDGNGATGGATSSQNINTAASANLTANGFIRDGYTFSGWNTASNGSGTSFTNQGSYAMGTSNVTLYAQWTANTLIVTYDSQGGNSVSNGSTVTGGTISNPGNPTQSGYSFNGWFVASSGGSAISFPYSHGQTSNFTLYAQWTVASTPIIDPVTLASALSTTYGTASSSISFTANGSNLNENITATAQ
;
A
#
# COMPACT_ATOMS: atom_id res chain seq x y z
N MET A 1 -68.93 -0.58 -102.33
CA MET A 1 -67.73 0.23 -102.01
C MET A 1 -66.59 -0.70 -101.62
N SER A 2 -65.39 -0.39 -102.10
CA SER A 2 -64.24 -1.28 -102.38
C SER A 2 -63.74 -2.19 -101.23
N PRO A 3 -63.25 -3.41 -101.55
CA PRO A 3 -62.56 -4.34 -100.62
C PRO A 3 -61.35 -3.73 -99.87
N THR A 4 -60.85 -2.59 -100.32
CA THR A 4 -59.68 -1.92 -99.75
C THR A 4 -59.90 -1.28 -98.38
N LYS A 5 -61.14 -0.97 -97.97
CA LYS A 5 -61.42 -0.39 -96.64
C LYS A 5 -61.45 -1.41 -95.51
N PHE A 6 -61.82 -2.67 -95.77
CA PHE A 6 -61.88 -3.72 -94.75
C PHE A 6 -60.49 -4.22 -94.34
N MET A 7 -59.55 -4.27 -95.29
CA MET A 7 -58.16 -4.71 -95.05
C MET A 7 -57.36 -3.78 -94.12
N ARG A 8 -57.66 -2.48 -94.12
CA ARG A 8 -56.91 -1.50 -93.29
C ARG A 8 -57.29 -1.58 -91.80
N PHE A 9 -58.49 -2.03 -91.48
CA PHE A 9 -58.95 -2.13 -90.08
C PHE A 9 -58.41 -3.39 -89.37
N THR A 10 -58.24 -4.50 -90.10
CA THR A 10 -57.61 -5.73 -89.59
C THR A 10 -56.10 -5.59 -89.41
N ALA A 11 -55.42 -4.87 -90.31
CA ALA A 11 -53.98 -4.59 -90.18
C ALA A 11 -53.65 -3.73 -88.94
N PHE A 12 -54.49 -2.74 -88.62
CA PHE A 12 -54.29 -1.88 -87.45
C PHE A 12 -54.49 -2.63 -86.13
N ARG A 13 -55.49 -3.53 -86.04
CA ARG A 13 -55.67 -4.40 -84.86
C ARG A 13 -54.52 -5.37 -84.65
N ALA A 14 -54.00 -5.97 -85.72
CA ALA A 14 -52.84 -6.86 -85.63
C ALA A 14 -51.57 -6.12 -85.15
N TRP A 15 -51.37 -4.89 -85.61
CA TRP A 15 -50.25 -4.05 -85.19
C TRP A 15 -50.34 -3.65 -83.71
N MET A 16 -51.55 -3.29 -83.23
CA MET A 16 -51.75 -2.89 -81.84
C MET A 16 -51.64 -4.07 -80.86
N SER A 17 -52.07 -5.28 -81.25
CA SER A 17 -51.84 -6.51 -80.48
C SER A 17 -50.36 -6.92 -80.44
N ALA A 18 -49.63 -6.74 -81.55
CA ALA A 18 -48.20 -7.00 -81.59
C ALA A 18 -47.40 -6.01 -80.73
N LEU A 19 -47.80 -4.73 -80.70
CA LEU A 19 -47.19 -3.72 -79.85
C LEU A 19 -47.44 -4.01 -78.35
N LEU A 20 -48.64 -4.47 -77.99
CA LEU A 20 -48.96 -4.84 -76.60
C LEU A 20 -48.18 -6.09 -76.14
N LEU A 21 -48.01 -7.09 -77.02
CA LEU A 21 -47.17 -8.27 -76.76
C LEU A 21 -45.69 -7.89 -76.63
N PHE A 22 -45.22 -6.95 -77.46
CA PHE A 22 -43.85 -6.44 -77.42
C PHE A 22 -43.58 -5.63 -76.14
N LEU A 23 -44.52 -4.80 -75.69
CA LEU A 23 -44.43 -4.12 -74.40
C LEU A 23 -44.52 -5.10 -73.21
N GLN A 24 -45.35 -6.15 -73.27
CA GLN A 24 -45.35 -7.22 -72.26
C GLN A 24 -44.02 -8.00 -72.21
N MET A 25 -43.37 -8.23 -73.35
CA MET A 25 -42.03 -8.83 -73.41
C MET A 25 -40.92 -7.91 -72.88
N ILE A 26 -41.09 -6.59 -72.96
CA ILE A 26 -40.14 -5.62 -72.38
C ILE A 26 -40.29 -5.56 -70.85
N PHE A 27 -41.49 -5.75 -70.30
CA PHE A 27 -41.71 -5.75 -68.83
C PHE A 27 -41.45 -7.10 -68.13
N ILE A 28 -41.43 -8.23 -68.84
CA ILE A 28 -41.07 -9.55 -68.28
C ILE A 28 -39.55 -9.73 -68.16
N ASN A 29 -38.75 -8.91 -68.85
CA ASN A 29 -37.32 -8.79 -68.59
C ASN A 29 -37.05 -7.82 -67.44
N HIS A 30 -37.59 -8.11 -66.26
CA HIS A 30 -36.90 -7.69 -65.05
C HIS A 30 -35.53 -8.36 -65.08
N LEU A 31 -34.50 -7.57 -65.34
CA LEU A 31 -33.09 -7.93 -65.21
C LEU A 31 -32.90 -8.57 -63.83
N PHE A 32 -32.94 -9.91 -63.74
CA PHE A 32 -32.27 -10.59 -62.64
C PHE A 32 -30.78 -10.35 -62.87
N SER A 33 -30.23 -9.36 -62.14
CA SER A 33 -28.80 -9.12 -62.15
C SER A 33 -28.09 -10.43 -61.81
N GLN A 34 -27.27 -10.94 -62.72
CA GLN A 34 -26.41 -12.08 -62.44
C GLN A 34 -25.35 -11.63 -61.43
N SER A 35 -25.31 -12.25 -60.26
CA SER A 35 -24.35 -11.91 -59.20
C SER A 35 -23.96 -13.13 -58.39
N ALA A 36 -22.73 -13.16 -57.90
CA ALA A 36 -22.32 -14.09 -56.86
C ALA A 36 -21.37 -13.37 -55.89
N GLY A 37 -21.39 -13.75 -54.63
CA GLY A 37 -20.65 -13.03 -53.60
C GLY A 37 -20.54 -13.77 -52.29
N PHE A 38 -19.82 -13.15 -51.36
CA PHE A 38 -19.79 -13.54 -49.96
C PHE A 38 -20.99 -12.93 -49.23
N ASN A 39 -21.71 -13.74 -48.45
CA ASN A 39 -22.73 -13.26 -47.52
C ASN A 39 -22.16 -13.07 -46.11
N SER A 40 -21.50 -14.10 -45.57
CA SER A 40 -20.78 -14.02 -44.31
C SER A 40 -19.48 -14.80 -44.38
N THR A 41 -18.41 -14.28 -43.79
CA THR A 41 -17.08 -14.87 -43.87
C THR A 41 -16.43 -14.89 -42.50
N TYR A 42 -15.95 -16.06 -42.08
CA TYR A 42 -15.30 -16.26 -40.81
C TYR A 42 -13.88 -16.81 -40.98
N ALA A 43 -12.91 -16.27 -40.26
CA ALA A 43 -11.64 -16.93 -39.99
C ALA A 43 -11.76 -17.78 -38.73
N ILE A 44 -11.22 -19.00 -38.75
CA ILE A 44 -11.37 -19.95 -37.65
C ILE A 44 -10.04 -20.10 -36.92
N LEU A 45 -10.02 -19.73 -35.65
CA LEU A 45 -8.83 -19.79 -34.78
C LEU A 45 -9.05 -20.78 -33.63
N SER A 46 -7.99 -21.43 -33.19
CA SER A 46 -7.96 -22.24 -31.97
C SER A 46 -6.84 -21.71 -31.08
N ILE A 47 -7.18 -21.29 -29.87
CA ILE A 47 -6.26 -20.73 -28.87
C ILE A 47 -6.06 -21.78 -27.78
N ASN A 48 -4.80 -22.14 -27.50
CA ASN A 48 -4.40 -23.10 -26.46
C ASN A 48 -5.09 -24.47 -26.56
N GLY A 49 -5.31 -24.97 -27.78
CA GLY A 49 -6.01 -26.24 -28.02
C GLY A 49 -7.49 -26.22 -27.63
N GLY A 50 -8.07 -25.04 -27.37
CA GLY A 50 -9.49 -24.88 -27.10
C GLY A 50 -10.37 -25.14 -28.33
N ALA A 51 -11.69 -25.01 -28.14
CA ALA A 51 -12.64 -25.15 -29.24
C ALA A 51 -12.40 -24.07 -30.33
N ASN A 52 -12.80 -24.39 -31.56
CA ASN A 52 -12.72 -23.47 -32.69
C ASN A 52 -13.54 -22.20 -32.42
N ALA A 53 -12.89 -21.04 -32.50
CA ALA A 53 -13.53 -19.72 -32.47
C ALA A 53 -13.67 -19.18 -33.89
N TYR A 54 -14.88 -18.75 -34.25
CA TYR A 54 -15.22 -18.20 -35.56
C TYR A 54 -15.19 -16.68 -35.46
N TYR A 55 -14.16 -16.06 -36.01
CA TYR A 55 -14.03 -14.61 -36.06
C TYR A 55 -14.61 -14.07 -37.36
N ASP A 56 -15.53 -13.14 -37.24
CA ASP A 56 -16.16 -12.47 -38.37
C ASP A 56 -15.16 -11.59 -39.12
N LEU A 57 -15.28 -11.56 -40.45
CA LEU A 57 -14.55 -10.70 -41.36
C LEU A 57 -15.51 -9.62 -41.90
N GLN A 58 -16.18 -8.91 -40.99
CA GLN A 58 -17.13 -7.80 -41.21
C GLN A 58 -18.60 -8.16 -41.50
N ALA A 59 -19.28 -8.73 -40.51
CA ALA A 59 -20.72 -8.65 -40.38
C ALA A 59 -21.15 -8.21 -38.97
N THR A 60 -22.39 -7.71 -38.84
CA THR A 60 -23.03 -7.45 -37.55
C THR A 60 -23.62 -8.75 -37.02
N THR A 61 -22.78 -9.76 -36.82
CA THR A 61 -23.18 -11.06 -36.27
C THR A 61 -22.95 -11.10 -34.75
N SER A 62 -23.37 -12.19 -34.10
CA SER A 62 -23.03 -12.45 -32.70
C SER A 62 -21.59 -12.95 -32.51
N ASN A 63 -20.86 -13.21 -33.60
CA ASN A 63 -19.48 -13.70 -33.57
C ASN A 63 -18.49 -12.52 -33.39
N PRO A 64 -17.33 -12.75 -32.75
CA PRO A 64 -16.34 -11.69 -32.53
C PRO A 64 -15.71 -11.22 -33.85
N ASP A 65 -15.52 -9.91 -34.02
CA ASP A 65 -14.81 -9.34 -35.19
C ASP A 65 -13.31 -9.65 -35.10
N LEU A 66 -12.71 -10.13 -36.20
CA LEU A 66 -11.27 -10.30 -36.28
C LEU A 66 -10.54 -8.95 -36.31
N ASN A 67 -11.13 -7.95 -36.96
CA ASN A 67 -10.47 -6.68 -37.21
C ASN A 67 -10.33 -5.85 -35.93
N GLY A 68 -9.10 -5.47 -35.60
CA GLY A 68 -8.80 -4.76 -34.36
C GLY A 68 -8.84 -5.65 -33.11
N SER A 69 -9.09 -6.96 -33.26
CA SER A 69 -9.05 -7.88 -32.12
C SER A 69 -7.64 -8.04 -31.56
N ASN A 70 -7.56 -8.29 -30.25
CA ASN A 70 -6.33 -8.74 -29.59
C ASN A 70 -6.52 -10.21 -29.21
N LEU A 71 -5.81 -11.11 -29.90
CA LEU A 71 -5.89 -12.54 -29.68
C LEU A 71 -5.18 -12.97 -28.38
N GLY A 72 -4.38 -12.08 -27.79
CA GLY A 72 -3.79 -12.26 -26.46
C GLY A 72 -2.26 -12.24 -26.42
N LEU A 73 -1.76 -12.62 -25.25
CA LEU A 73 -0.34 -12.81 -24.97
C LEU A 73 -0.01 -14.30 -25.01
N PHE A 74 1.06 -14.64 -25.73
CA PHE A 74 1.48 -16.01 -25.98
C PHE A 74 2.94 -16.20 -25.56
N TYR A 75 3.22 -17.36 -24.99
CA TYR A 75 4.54 -17.84 -24.64
C TYR A 75 4.83 -19.08 -25.50
N PRO A 76 5.67 -18.96 -26.55
CA PRO A 76 5.92 -20.04 -27.50
C PRO A 76 6.41 -21.31 -26.81
N GLY A 77 5.84 -22.45 -27.21
CA GLY A 77 6.11 -23.76 -26.59
C GLY A 77 5.18 -24.12 -25.42
N THR A 78 4.48 -23.14 -24.83
CA THR A 78 3.43 -23.41 -23.82
C THR A 78 2.03 -23.07 -24.33
N ASN A 79 1.91 -22.04 -25.16
CA ASN A 79 0.67 -21.65 -25.79
C ASN A 79 0.64 -22.09 -27.26
N THR A 80 -0.57 -22.31 -27.77
CA THR A 80 -0.80 -22.56 -29.21
C THR A 80 -1.78 -21.52 -29.76
N LEU A 81 -1.50 -21.02 -30.96
CA LEU A 81 -2.45 -20.23 -31.74
C LEU A 81 -2.51 -20.84 -33.13
N THR A 82 -3.56 -21.59 -33.43
CA THR A 82 -3.69 -22.30 -34.70
C THR A 82 -4.72 -21.62 -35.59
N LEU A 83 -4.36 -21.31 -36.83
CA LEU A 83 -5.31 -20.93 -37.87
C LEU A 83 -5.91 -22.19 -38.47
N LYS A 84 -7.13 -22.52 -38.03
CA LYS A 84 -7.87 -23.75 -38.37
C LYS A 84 -8.52 -23.70 -39.75
N GLY A 85 -8.57 -22.52 -40.35
CA GLY A 85 -9.04 -22.28 -41.72
C GLY A 85 -10.08 -21.17 -41.74
N ALA A 86 -11.13 -21.34 -42.52
CA ALA A 86 -12.20 -20.39 -42.66
C ALA A 86 -13.53 -21.07 -43.00
N GLU A 87 -14.62 -20.34 -42.81
CA GLU A 87 -15.97 -20.71 -43.25
C GLU A 87 -16.63 -19.53 -43.94
N HIS A 88 -17.13 -19.75 -45.15
CA HIS A 88 -17.73 -18.71 -45.98
C HIS A 88 -19.10 -19.18 -46.45
N ASN A 89 -20.11 -18.40 -46.08
CA ASN A 89 -21.45 -18.53 -46.65
C ASN A 89 -21.49 -17.62 -47.88
N VAL A 90 -21.74 -18.21 -49.03
CA VAL A 90 -21.70 -17.54 -50.33
C VAL A 90 -23.06 -17.61 -51.02
N TYR A 91 -23.41 -16.56 -51.75
CA TYR A 91 -24.64 -16.49 -52.53
C TYR A 91 -24.33 -16.50 -54.03
N LYS A 92 -25.29 -16.99 -54.82
CA LYS A 92 -25.23 -16.95 -56.28
C LYS A 92 -26.59 -16.72 -56.93
N CYS A 93 -26.59 -16.04 -58.06
CA CYS A 93 -27.76 -15.62 -58.81
C CYS A 93 -27.58 -15.79 -60.32
N GLY A 94 -28.62 -16.33 -60.97
CA GLY A 94 -28.59 -16.66 -62.39
C GLY A 94 -27.59 -17.79 -62.70
N SER A 95 -26.84 -17.64 -63.79
CA SER A 95 -25.76 -18.57 -64.17
C SER A 95 -24.43 -18.33 -63.46
N SER A 96 -24.32 -17.30 -62.61
CA SER A 96 -23.09 -17.00 -61.86
C SER A 96 -22.69 -18.15 -60.96
N ASP A 97 -21.43 -18.56 -61.00
CA ASP A 97 -20.87 -19.55 -60.07
C ASP A 97 -19.61 -19.04 -59.39
N LEU A 98 -19.47 -19.39 -58.10
CA LEU A 98 -18.24 -19.21 -57.34
C LEU A 98 -17.41 -20.48 -57.39
N THR A 99 -16.16 -20.32 -57.77
CA THR A 99 -15.17 -21.38 -57.86
C THR A 99 -13.95 -21.00 -57.03
N SER A 100 -13.36 -21.98 -56.35
CA SER A 100 -12.06 -21.83 -55.68
C SER A 100 -11.97 -20.71 -54.63
N THR A 101 -12.80 -20.83 -53.59
CA THR A 101 -12.76 -19.92 -52.43
C THR A 101 -11.51 -20.16 -51.55
N LYS A 102 -10.84 -19.08 -51.12
CA LYS A 102 -9.64 -19.13 -50.29
C LYS A 102 -9.69 -18.14 -49.14
N LEU A 103 -9.06 -18.50 -48.03
CA LEU A 103 -8.60 -17.56 -47.02
C LEU A 103 -7.13 -17.22 -47.30
N MET A 104 -6.82 -15.95 -47.48
CA MET A 104 -5.46 -15.44 -47.65
C MET A 104 -4.97 -14.94 -46.29
N TYR A 105 -3.79 -15.36 -45.84
CA TYR A 105 -3.22 -14.92 -44.56
C TYR A 105 -1.76 -14.45 -44.68
N ARG A 106 -1.31 -13.61 -43.75
CA ARG A 106 0.09 -13.30 -43.50
C ARG A 106 0.30 -12.91 -42.03
N ILE A 107 1.53 -13.09 -41.54
CA ILE A 107 1.90 -12.80 -40.14
C ILE A 107 3.16 -11.95 -40.14
N TYR A 108 3.16 -10.84 -39.41
CA TYR A 108 4.29 -9.90 -39.41
C TYR A 108 4.35 -9.00 -38.18
N PRO A 109 5.52 -8.46 -37.82
CA PRO A 109 5.66 -7.53 -36.70
C PRO A 109 4.80 -6.28 -36.88
N THR A 110 4.20 -5.79 -35.80
CA THR A 110 3.38 -4.56 -35.80
C THR A 110 4.14 -3.30 -36.25
N ASN A 111 5.47 -3.31 -36.12
CA ASN A 111 6.39 -2.28 -36.58
C ASN A 111 7.06 -2.61 -37.94
N GLY A 112 6.60 -3.65 -38.64
CA GLY A 112 7.17 -4.12 -39.89
C GLY A 112 6.16 -4.18 -41.05
N SER A 113 6.63 -4.60 -42.22
CA SER A 113 5.81 -4.79 -43.42
C SER A 113 5.35 -6.24 -43.58
N GLY A 114 4.10 -6.47 -43.97
CA GLY A 114 3.50 -7.81 -44.01
C GLY A 114 3.95 -8.77 -45.10
N GLY A 115 4.68 -8.31 -46.12
CA GLY A 115 5.07 -9.19 -47.24
C GLY A 115 3.87 -9.76 -47.99
N SER A 116 4.08 -10.89 -48.68
CA SER A 116 3.08 -11.57 -49.51
C SER A 116 2.10 -12.42 -48.68
N PHE A 117 0.88 -12.59 -49.19
CA PHE A 117 -0.13 -13.46 -48.60
C PHE A 117 0.03 -14.92 -49.04
N THR A 118 -0.32 -15.84 -48.14
CA THR A 118 -0.35 -17.29 -48.36
C THR A 118 -1.80 -17.79 -48.40
N PRO A 119 -2.18 -18.63 -49.38
CA PRO A 119 -3.55 -19.15 -49.50
C PRO A 119 -3.82 -20.37 -48.61
N ILE A 120 -5.03 -20.44 -48.06
CA ILE A 120 -5.67 -21.65 -47.52
C ILE A 120 -6.91 -21.91 -48.38
N ASN A 121 -6.88 -22.99 -49.16
CA ASN A 121 -8.00 -23.38 -50.03
C ASN A 121 -9.14 -23.98 -49.20
N LEU A 122 -10.36 -23.52 -49.42
CA LEU A 122 -11.54 -24.03 -48.71
C LEU A 122 -12.22 -25.12 -49.52
N ASN A 123 -12.70 -26.15 -48.82
CA ASN A 123 -13.45 -27.24 -49.45
C ASN A 123 -14.91 -26.85 -49.59
N TRP A 124 -15.52 -27.31 -50.68
CA TRP A 124 -16.95 -27.19 -50.88
C TRP A 124 -17.69 -28.22 -50.04
N THR A 125 -18.68 -27.76 -49.26
CA THR A 125 -19.60 -28.62 -48.53
C THR A 125 -21.01 -28.37 -49.07
N SER A 126 -21.63 -29.39 -49.68
CA SER A 126 -22.94 -29.22 -50.33
C SER A 126 -24.07 -29.09 -49.30
N GLY A 127 -24.63 -27.89 -49.16
CA GLY A 127 -25.98 -27.70 -48.64
C GLY A 127 -27.00 -27.87 -49.77
N GLY A 128 -28.06 -28.64 -49.56
CA GLY A 128 -29.06 -28.89 -50.61
C GLY A 128 -30.01 -27.70 -50.80
N ASN A 129 -29.63 -26.68 -51.58
CA ASN A 129 -30.51 -25.84 -52.41
C ASN A 129 -29.76 -24.68 -53.09
N ASN A 130 -30.22 -24.27 -54.29
CA ASN A 130 -29.64 -23.22 -55.13
C ASN A 130 -30.70 -22.14 -55.44
N GLY A 131 -30.38 -20.85 -55.31
CA GLY A 131 -31.12 -19.78 -56.00
C GLY A 131 -31.15 -18.41 -55.33
N CYS A 132 -31.51 -17.39 -56.13
CA CYS A 132 -31.78 -16.02 -55.70
C CYS A 132 -32.96 -15.97 -54.73
N GLY A 133 -32.70 -15.94 -53.42
CA GLY A 133 -33.72 -15.72 -52.37
C GLY A 133 -34.01 -16.90 -51.45
N GLY A 134 -33.05 -17.81 -51.22
CA GLY A 134 -33.28 -18.98 -50.38
C GLY A 134 -32.27 -19.23 -49.28
N GLN A 135 -31.09 -19.76 -49.61
CA GLN A 135 -30.06 -20.14 -48.65
C GLN A 135 -28.66 -20.03 -49.27
N ASP A 136 -27.70 -19.59 -48.46
CA ASP A 136 -26.29 -19.50 -48.85
C ASP A 136 -25.64 -20.89 -48.92
N GLN A 137 -24.66 -21.04 -49.80
CA GLN A 137 -23.79 -22.22 -49.80
C GLN A 137 -22.64 -22.03 -48.81
N GLN A 138 -22.26 -23.09 -48.10
CA GLN A 138 -21.16 -23.03 -47.13
C GLN A 138 -19.89 -23.68 -47.71
N TRP A 139 -18.80 -22.93 -47.66
CA TRP A 139 -17.47 -23.36 -48.07
C TRP A 139 -16.55 -23.25 -46.87
N SER A 140 -15.99 -24.38 -46.40
CA SER A 140 -15.26 -24.38 -45.13
C SER A 140 -14.10 -25.35 -45.08
N LEU A 141 -13.12 -24.99 -44.27
CA LEU A 141 -12.03 -25.84 -43.80
C LEU A 141 -11.82 -25.53 -42.32
N THR A 142 -11.99 -26.53 -41.46
CA THR A 142 -11.94 -26.37 -40.00
C THR A 142 -10.79 -27.15 -39.35
N ASN A 143 -10.04 -27.92 -40.14
CA ASN A 143 -9.01 -28.84 -39.67
C ASN A 143 -7.59 -28.47 -40.12
N ASN A 144 -7.36 -27.25 -40.62
CA ASN A 144 -6.00 -26.77 -40.87
C ASN A 144 -5.17 -26.79 -39.56
N THR A 145 -3.86 -26.96 -39.69
CA THR A 145 -2.93 -27.12 -38.56
C THR A 145 -1.83 -26.07 -38.55
N LEU A 146 -2.03 -24.93 -39.22
CA LEU A 146 -1.04 -23.85 -39.25
C LEU A 146 -0.90 -23.24 -37.85
N ASP A 147 0.28 -23.40 -37.26
CA ASP A 147 0.68 -22.68 -36.05
C ASP A 147 1.12 -21.25 -36.40
N VAL A 148 0.38 -20.27 -35.89
CA VAL A 148 0.62 -18.84 -36.10
C VAL A 148 1.84 -18.36 -35.32
N LEU A 149 2.20 -19.03 -34.22
CA LEU A 149 3.33 -18.62 -33.37
C LEU A 149 4.67 -19.15 -33.88
N ALA A 150 4.64 -20.10 -34.80
CA ALA A 150 5.82 -20.83 -35.27
C ALA A 150 6.88 -19.88 -35.84
N GLY A 151 8.03 -19.86 -35.16
CA GLY A 151 9.22 -19.10 -35.57
C GLY A 151 9.18 -17.60 -35.39
N LEU A 152 8.26 -17.10 -34.59
CA LEU A 152 8.22 -15.71 -34.19
C LEU A 152 9.01 -15.47 -32.90
N SER A 153 9.82 -14.41 -32.86
CA SER A 153 10.50 -13.95 -31.64
C SER A 153 9.55 -13.18 -30.72
N ALA A 154 9.97 -12.89 -29.48
CA ALA A 154 9.25 -11.96 -28.62
C ALA A 154 8.97 -10.62 -29.33
N GLY A 155 7.74 -10.12 -29.19
CA GLY A 155 7.26 -8.93 -29.90
C GLY A 155 5.76 -8.97 -30.18
N SER A 156 5.23 -7.88 -30.71
CA SER A 156 3.81 -7.77 -31.12
C SER A 156 3.67 -7.94 -32.62
N TYR A 157 2.71 -8.75 -33.04
CA TYR A 157 2.48 -9.16 -34.42
C TYR A 157 1.04 -8.91 -34.84
N PHE A 158 0.85 -8.79 -36.15
CA PHE A 158 -0.45 -8.87 -36.79
C PHE A 158 -0.61 -10.24 -37.46
N LEU A 159 -1.76 -10.88 -37.25
CA LEU A 159 -2.35 -11.84 -38.17
C LEU A 159 -3.29 -11.05 -39.08
N GLU A 160 -2.95 -10.95 -40.35
CA GLU A 160 -3.78 -10.26 -41.35
C GLU A 160 -4.35 -11.25 -42.34
N VAL A 161 -5.65 -11.14 -42.59
CA VAL A 161 -6.37 -12.03 -43.51
C VAL A 161 -7.34 -11.28 -44.41
N TYR A 162 -7.66 -11.89 -45.55
CA TYR A 162 -8.82 -11.56 -46.36
C TYR A 162 -9.28 -12.82 -47.10
N SER A 163 -10.46 -12.80 -47.70
CA SER A 163 -10.93 -13.94 -48.49
C SER A 163 -11.10 -13.56 -49.94
N GLU A 164 -10.80 -14.49 -50.84
CA GLU A 164 -11.02 -14.34 -52.28
C GLU A 164 -11.77 -15.53 -52.85
N ALA A 165 -12.52 -15.29 -53.92
CA ALA A 165 -13.16 -16.35 -54.72
C ALA A 165 -13.23 -15.94 -56.18
N THR A 166 -13.25 -16.92 -57.08
CA THR A 166 -13.34 -16.67 -58.53
C THR A 166 -14.78 -16.81 -59.00
N VAL A 167 -15.31 -15.78 -59.65
CA VAL A 167 -16.63 -15.80 -60.27
C VAL A 167 -16.51 -16.26 -61.72
N THR A 168 -17.35 -17.20 -62.11
CA THR A 168 -17.41 -17.77 -63.46
C THR A 168 -18.81 -17.63 -64.06
N ASN A 169 -18.93 -17.83 -65.37
CA ASN A 169 -20.17 -17.88 -66.17
C ASN A 169 -20.94 -16.56 -66.42
N CYS A 170 -20.85 -15.56 -65.54
CA CYS A 170 -21.61 -14.31 -65.70
C CYS A 170 -20.76 -13.08 -66.07
N CYS A 171 -19.87 -12.65 -65.17
CA CYS A 171 -19.05 -11.46 -65.29
C CYS A 171 -17.55 -11.76 -65.28
N GLY A 172 -17.14 -12.93 -64.79
CA GLY A 172 -15.73 -13.33 -64.69
C GLY A 172 -14.95 -12.54 -63.64
N GLY A 173 -13.83 -13.09 -63.16
CA GLY A 173 -12.86 -12.38 -62.31
C GLY A 173 -12.84 -12.84 -60.85
N THR A 174 -12.09 -12.11 -60.02
CA THR A 174 -11.92 -12.40 -58.59
C THR A 174 -12.72 -11.40 -57.76
N ILE A 175 -13.47 -11.91 -56.79
CA ILE A 175 -14.13 -11.10 -55.76
C ILE A 175 -13.41 -11.29 -54.43
N TYR A 176 -13.49 -10.27 -53.59
CA TYR A 176 -12.86 -10.25 -52.27
C TYR A 176 -13.91 -10.00 -51.20
N ALA A 177 -13.82 -10.73 -50.09
CA ALA A 177 -14.39 -10.27 -48.84
C ALA A 177 -13.32 -9.40 -48.17
N GLY A 178 -13.55 -8.08 -48.16
CA GLY A 178 -12.63 -7.08 -47.63
C GLY A 178 -13.36 -5.79 -47.24
N ASN A 179 -12.82 -5.04 -46.28
CA ASN A 179 -13.42 -3.82 -45.78
C ASN A 179 -13.07 -2.63 -46.68
N ASN A 180 -13.83 -2.42 -47.76
CA ASN A 180 -13.59 -1.33 -48.73
C ASN A 180 -12.16 -1.32 -49.30
N GLY A 181 -11.57 -2.50 -49.52
CA GLY A 181 -10.20 -2.65 -50.01
C GLY A 181 -9.11 -2.77 -48.93
N ALA A 182 -9.48 -2.77 -47.64
CA ALA A 182 -8.59 -3.09 -46.53
C ALA A 182 -8.77 -4.54 -46.04
N ASN A 183 -7.67 -5.18 -45.61
CA ASN A 183 -7.67 -6.52 -45.02
C ASN A 183 -7.98 -6.48 -43.51
N TYR A 184 -8.40 -7.61 -42.95
CA TYR A 184 -8.74 -7.76 -41.53
C TYR A 184 -7.50 -8.08 -40.71
N LYS A 185 -7.25 -7.33 -39.63
CA LYS A 185 -6.04 -7.50 -38.80
C LYS A 185 -6.40 -7.79 -37.35
N ALA A 186 -5.89 -8.90 -36.84
CA ALA A 186 -5.85 -9.18 -35.41
C ALA A 186 -4.43 -9.01 -34.88
N SER A 187 -4.28 -8.46 -33.68
CA SER A 187 -3.00 -8.34 -33.00
C SER A 187 -2.79 -9.47 -32.00
N PHE A 188 -1.55 -9.85 -31.77
CA PHE A 188 -1.15 -10.73 -30.68
C PHE A 188 0.28 -10.41 -30.24
N THR A 189 0.63 -10.76 -29.00
CA THR A 189 1.97 -10.54 -28.47
C THR A 189 2.62 -11.86 -28.09
N ILE A 190 3.89 -11.99 -28.42
CA ILE A 190 4.75 -13.07 -27.97
C ILE A 190 5.66 -12.53 -26.87
N ALA A 191 5.61 -13.13 -25.69
CA ALA A 191 6.50 -12.82 -24.58
C ALA A 191 7.72 -13.77 -24.53
N PRO A 192 8.84 -13.34 -23.93
CA PRO A 192 9.90 -14.24 -23.52
C PRO A 192 9.39 -15.21 -22.44
N MET A 193 10.06 -16.35 -22.27
CA MET A 193 9.86 -17.20 -21.10
C MET A 193 9.91 -16.34 -19.83
N SER A 194 8.91 -16.46 -18.95
CA SER A 194 8.72 -15.53 -17.83
C SER A 194 8.38 -16.27 -16.55
N LEU A 195 8.96 -15.81 -15.45
CA LEU A 195 8.58 -16.20 -14.10
C LEU A 195 7.40 -15.33 -13.66
N THR A 196 6.23 -15.91 -13.46
CA THR A 196 4.98 -15.16 -13.20
C THR A 196 4.64 -15.03 -11.73
N SER A 197 5.06 -16.00 -10.91
CA SER A 197 4.84 -16.00 -9.46
C SER A 197 5.80 -16.97 -8.77
N ALA A 198 5.97 -16.81 -7.44
CA ALA A 198 6.73 -17.77 -6.64
C ALA A 198 6.15 -19.18 -6.76
N GLY A 199 7.00 -20.19 -6.89
CA GLY A 199 6.59 -21.61 -6.92
C GLY A 199 5.92 -22.08 -8.20
N VAL A 200 5.68 -21.20 -9.18
CA VAL A 200 5.15 -21.59 -10.51
C VAL A 200 6.31 -21.73 -11.48
N ALA A 201 6.38 -22.89 -12.13
CA ALA A 201 7.43 -23.21 -13.09
C ALA A 201 7.13 -22.58 -14.46
N ALA A 202 8.14 -21.93 -15.04
CA ALA A 202 8.20 -21.66 -16.47
C ALA A 202 8.86 -22.86 -17.17
N THR A 203 8.13 -23.53 -18.06
CA THR A 203 8.56 -24.80 -18.67
C THR A 203 8.78 -24.68 -20.17
N GLN A 204 9.71 -25.48 -20.70
CA GLN A 204 9.88 -25.73 -22.12
C GLN A 204 10.39 -27.16 -22.35
N ASN A 205 9.64 -27.92 -23.14
CA ASN A 205 9.93 -29.32 -23.50
C ASN A 205 10.22 -29.50 -25.00
N PHE A 206 10.29 -28.42 -25.79
CA PHE A 206 10.59 -28.44 -27.24
C PHE A 206 9.67 -29.30 -28.13
N ASP A 207 8.65 -29.93 -27.55
CA ASP A 207 7.63 -30.68 -28.25
C ASP A 207 6.99 -29.82 -29.34
N ASN A 208 6.74 -30.42 -30.49
CA ASN A 208 6.11 -29.79 -31.66
C ASN A 208 6.98 -28.76 -32.43
N MET A 209 8.30 -28.71 -32.22
CA MET A 209 9.20 -27.96 -33.12
C MET A 209 9.18 -28.44 -34.60
N GLY A 210 8.52 -29.57 -34.88
CA GLY A 210 8.37 -30.13 -36.21
C GLY A 210 9.65 -30.77 -36.75
N SER A 211 9.68 -31.08 -38.04
CA SER A 211 10.78 -31.82 -38.71
C SER A 211 11.66 -30.96 -39.61
N SER A 212 11.46 -29.63 -39.63
CA SER A 212 12.25 -28.71 -40.45
C SER A 212 13.70 -28.65 -39.98
N ALA A 213 14.64 -28.70 -40.93
CA ALA A 213 16.06 -28.48 -40.64
C ALA A 213 16.31 -27.10 -40.02
N THR A 214 15.57 -26.08 -40.46
CA THR A 214 15.63 -24.70 -39.95
C THR A 214 14.46 -24.40 -39.00
N ALA A 215 14.09 -25.36 -38.15
CA ALA A 215 13.07 -25.16 -37.13
C ALA A 215 13.47 -24.02 -36.19
N ALA A 216 12.53 -23.11 -35.95
CA ALA A 216 12.77 -21.99 -35.05
C ALA A 216 12.73 -22.45 -33.59
N LEU A 217 13.57 -21.82 -32.78
CA LEU A 217 13.63 -22.05 -31.34
C LEU A 217 12.47 -21.36 -30.62
N PRO A 218 12.01 -21.92 -29.49
CA PRO A 218 11.06 -21.25 -28.61
C PRO A 218 11.60 -19.90 -28.14
N SER A 219 10.70 -18.96 -27.84
CA SER A 219 11.06 -17.61 -27.38
C SER A 219 11.97 -17.66 -26.15
N GLY A 220 13.03 -16.85 -26.17
CA GLY A 220 14.05 -16.84 -25.13
C GLY A 220 15.20 -17.82 -25.37
N PHE A 221 15.05 -18.82 -26.24
CA PHE A 221 16.15 -19.73 -26.59
C PHE A 221 16.96 -19.25 -27.79
N LYS A 222 18.27 -19.41 -27.70
CA LYS A 222 19.21 -19.14 -28.80
C LYS A 222 20.35 -20.13 -28.79
N PHE A 223 20.82 -20.50 -29.97
CA PHE A 223 22.14 -21.13 -30.12
C PHE A 223 23.24 -20.09 -30.29
N GLY A 224 24.47 -20.42 -29.90
CA GLY A 224 25.62 -19.53 -30.04
C GLY A 224 26.95 -20.23 -30.20
N GLN A 225 27.97 -19.44 -30.52
CA GLN A 225 29.38 -19.83 -30.47
C GLN A 225 30.15 -18.76 -29.68
N SER A 226 30.33 -19.01 -28.38
CA SER A 226 31.34 -18.36 -27.55
C SER A 226 31.30 -16.84 -27.43
N VAL A 227 30.13 -16.18 -27.37
CA VAL A 227 29.94 -14.86 -26.70
C VAL A 227 28.50 -14.38 -26.88
N SER A 228 27.95 -13.81 -25.80
CA SER A 228 26.69 -13.04 -25.70
C SER A 228 25.39 -13.70 -26.19
N PHE A 229 24.33 -13.55 -25.38
CA PHE A 229 22.96 -13.85 -25.80
C PHE A 229 22.50 -13.02 -27.02
N ALA A 230 23.01 -11.79 -27.18
CA ALA A 230 22.57 -10.87 -28.22
C ALA A 230 22.84 -11.41 -29.63
N THR A 231 23.99 -12.05 -29.83
CA THR A 231 24.49 -12.54 -31.13
C THR A 231 24.05 -13.97 -31.47
N GLY A 232 23.27 -14.62 -30.61
CA GLY A 232 22.80 -15.98 -30.85
C GLY A 232 21.79 -16.09 -32.00
N VAL A 233 21.73 -17.28 -32.61
CA VAL A 233 20.80 -17.63 -33.70
C VAL A 233 19.52 -18.26 -33.16
N LEU A 234 18.42 -18.05 -33.87
CA LEU A 234 17.05 -18.38 -33.43
C LEU A 234 16.50 -19.67 -34.04
N ALA A 235 17.32 -20.45 -34.73
CA ALA A 235 16.87 -21.66 -35.42
C ALA A 235 17.92 -22.76 -35.38
N THR A 236 17.45 -24.00 -35.53
CA THR A 236 18.31 -25.14 -35.82
C THR A 236 18.88 -25.04 -37.23
N THR A 237 19.89 -25.85 -37.50
CA THR A 237 20.43 -26.04 -38.84
C THR A 237 20.04 -27.39 -39.43
N LEU A 238 19.70 -28.35 -38.57
CA LEU A 238 19.40 -29.74 -38.91
C LEU A 238 18.27 -30.28 -38.03
N ALA A 239 17.55 -31.28 -38.55
CA ALA A 239 16.60 -32.09 -37.81
C ALA A 239 16.86 -33.56 -38.12
N ALA A 240 16.89 -34.40 -37.08
CA ALA A 240 17.14 -35.83 -37.24
C ALA A 240 16.49 -36.62 -36.11
N GLY A 241 15.92 -37.77 -36.46
CA GLY A 241 15.39 -38.74 -35.51
C GLY A 241 16.40 -39.82 -35.16
N SER A 242 16.04 -40.64 -34.18
CA SER A 242 16.76 -41.88 -33.86
C SER A 242 16.44 -43.01 -34.85
N THR A 243 15.35 -42.91 -35.63
CA THR A 243 14.92 -43.92 -36.62
C THR A 243 14.29 -43.30 -37.88
N GLY A 244 14.10 -44.11 -38.93
CA GLY A 244 13.45 -43.71 -40.18
C GLY A 244 14.34 -42.92 -41.15
N THR A 245 13.72 -42.33 -42.17
CA THR A 245 14.43 -41.53 -43.18
C THR A 245 14.97 -40.24 -42.57
N GLY A 246 16.26 -39.96 -42.80
CA GLY A 246 16.94 -38.82 -42.20
C GLY A 246 17.30 -39.02 -40.72
N ALA A 247 17.30 -40.27 -40.23
CA ALA A 247 17.82 -40.59 -38.91
C ALA A 247 19.32 -40.32 -38.77
N LEU A 248 19.76 -40.20 -37.53
CA LEU A 248 21.19 -40.12 -37.20
C LEU A 248 21.93 -41.37 -37.68
N THR A 249 23.14 -41.16 -38.19
CA THR A 249 24.06 -42.19 -38.70
C THR A 249 25.49 -41.85 -38.31
N SER A 250 26.46 -42.73 -38.55
CA SER A 250 27.88 -42.44 -38.33
C SER A 250 28.40 -41.26 -39.19
N SER A 251 27.76 -40.98 -40.33
CA SER A 251 28.11 -39.92 -41.28
C SER A 251 27.30 -38.63 -41.14
N SER A 252 26.46 -38.51 -40.09
CA SER A 252 25.68 -37.29 -39.85
C SER A 252 26.57 -36.06 -39.69
N THR A 253 26.16 -34.95 -40.32
CA THR A 253 26.92 -33.69 -40.33
C THR A 253 26.80 -32.95 -38.99
N GLY A 254 27.76 -32.11 -38.64
CA GLY A 254 27.66 -31.34 -37.40
C GLY A 254 26.74 -30.13 -37.55
N GLY A 255 26.08 -29.73 -36.45
CA GLY A 255 25.17 -28.60 -36.46
C GLY A 255 24.41 -28.39 -35.16
N TYR A 256 23.49 -27.41 -35.21
CA TYR A 256 22.42 -27.22 -34.24
C TYR A 256 21.24 -28.10 -34.64
N TYR A 257 20.85 -28.99 -33.75
CA TYR A 257 19.87 -30.03 -34.02
C TYR A 257 18.58 -29.82 -33.25
N ASN A 258 17.47 -30.10 -33.92
CA ASN A 258 16.21 -30.55 -33.31
C ASN A 258 16.17 -32.07 -33.46
N PHE A 259 16.40 -32.77 -32.35
CA PHE A 259 16.42 -34.23 -32.32
C PHE A 259 15.02 -34.78 -32.08
N ALA A 260 14.64 -35.81 -32.82
CA ALA A 260 13.40 -36.55 -32.62
C ALA A 260 13.65 -37.85 -31.85
N ASN A 261 12.90 -38.07 -30.77
CA ASN A 261 12.77 -39.38 -30.17
C ASN A 261 11.90 -40.26 -31.10
N GLY A 262 12.54 -41.09 -31.92
CA GLY A 262 11.88 -41.90 -32.94
C GLY A 262 12.05 -41.34 -34.36
N ILE A 263 10.97 -41.27 -35.13
CA ILE A 263 11.01 -40.94 -36.56
C ILE A 263 11.08 -39.43 -36.78
N THR A 264 12.06 -38.97 -37.58
CA THR A 264 12.27 -37.53 -37.87
C THR A 264 11.02 -36.80 -38.33
N ALA A 265 10.22 -37.40 -39.20
CA ALA A 265 9.08 -36.74 -39.85
C ALA A 265 7.84 -36.62 -38.95
N SER A 266 7.66 -37.53 -38.00
CA SER A 266 6.38 -37.69 -37.26
C SER A 266 6.52 -37.63 -35.74
N SER A 267 7.73 -37.59 -35.19
CA SER A 267 7.91 -37.51 -33.74
C SER A 267 7.46 -36.14 -33.20
N THR A 268 6.70 -36.18 -32.12
CA THR A 268 6.22 -35.02 -31.36
C THR A 268 7.16 -34.67 -30.20
N ASP A 269 7.85 -35.68 -29.65
CA ASP A 269 8.84 -35.56 -28.57
C ASP A 269 10.20 -35.17 -29.16
N ARG A 270 10.66 -33.96 -28.81
CA ARG A 270 11.83 -33.33 -29.42
C ARG A 270 12.75 -32.75 -28.36
N SER A 271 14.03 -32.69 -28.69
CA SER A 271 15.02 -31.93 -27.91
C SER A 271 15.88 -31.06 -28.82
N VAL A 272 16.57 -30.09 -28.24
CA VAL A 272 17.49 -29.22 -28.99
C VAL A 272 18.92 -29.37 -28.50
N GLY A 273 19.88 -29.42 -29.42
CA GLY A 273 21.27 -29.55 -29.01
C GLY A 273 22.25 -29.64 -30.15
N PHE A 274 23.30 -30.45 -29.95
CA PHE A 274 24.50 -30.38 -30.77
C PHE A 274 24.96 -31.77 -31.22
N LEU A 275 25.46 -31.79 -32.44
CA LEU A 275 26.40 -32.80 -32.90
C LEU A 275 27.61 -32.05 -33.48
N SER A 276 28.82 -32.36 -33.03
CA SER A 276 30.03 -31.77 -33.58
C SER A 276 30.71 -32.68 -34.60
N THR A 277 31.29 -32.04 -35.63
CA THR A 277 32.14 -32.67 -36.64
C THR A 277 33.32 -31.75 -36.96
N GLY A 278 34.23 -32.16 -37.86
CA GLY A 278 35.37 -31.32 -38.24
C GLY A 278 34.98 -29.93 -38.78
N SER A 279 33.82 -29.79 -39.43
CA SER A 279 33.30 -28.52 -39.95
C SER A 279 32.43 -27.75 -38.95
N PHE A 280 31.99 -28.39 -37.87
CA PHE A 280 31.17 -27.78 -36.81
C PHE A 280 31.84 -28.01 -35.46
N THR A 281 32.74 -27.11 -35.13
CA THR A 281 33.64 -27.21 -33.97
C THR A 281 32.91 -27.01 -32.64
N SER A 282 33.56 -27.38 -31.53
CA SER A 282 33.16 -26.98 -30.18
C SER A 282 34.12 -25.89 -29.67
N PRO A 283 33.73 -25.06 -28.69
CA PRO A 283 32.46 -25.07 -27.94
C PRO A 283 31.25 -24.54 -28.72
N ARG A 284 30.05 -24.94 -28.27
CA ARG A 284 28.75 -24.45 -28.76
C ARG A 284 27.82 -24.22 -27.57
N ASP A 285 26.98 -23.20 -27.68
CA ASP A 285 26.14 -22.77 -26.56
C ASP A 285 24.66 -22.89 -26.92
N LEU A 286 23.86 -23.40 -25.98
CA LEU A 286 22.41 -23.18 -25.92
C LEU A 286 22.19 -22.18 -24.79
N MET A 287 21.48 -21.10 -25.06
CA MET A 287 21.20 -20.05 -24.09
C MET A 287 19.71 -19.84 -23.96
N LEU A 288 19.28 -19.50 -22.75
CA LEU A 288 17.89 -19.19 -22.41
C LEU A 288 17.85 -17.83 -21.69
N GLN A 289 17.02 -16.92 -22.16
CA GLN A 289 16.65 -15.68 -21.48
C GLN A 289 15.28 -15.84 -20.81
N ILE A 290 15.19 -15.46 -19.54
CA ILE A 290 13.99 -15.55 -18.72
C ILE A 290 13.72 -14.20 -18.08
N GLN A 291 12.49 -13.69 -18.19
CA GLN A 291 12.10 -12.46 -17.52
C GLN A 291 11.54 -12.75 -16.12
N ASN A 292 11.94 -11.98 -15.13
CA ASN A 292 11.23 -11.95 -13.86
C ASN A 292 10.00 -11.03 -13.98
N ASN A 293 8.80 -11.61 -13.98
CA ASN A 293 7.53 -10.88 -13.96
C ASN A 293 6.70 -11.25 -12.72
N THR A 294 7.36 -11.59 -11.61
CA THR A 294 6.71 -12.07 -10.38
C THR A 294 6.10 -10.95 -9.51
N GLY A 295 6.35 -9.69 -9.86
CA GLY A 295 6.02 -8.53 -9.02
C GLY A 295 7.04 -8.25 -7.91
N SER A 296 8.03 -9.15 -7.71
CA SER A 296 8.99 -9.12 -6.61
C SER A 296 10.43 -9.37 -7.11
N SER A 297 11.44 -9.10 -6.29
CA SER A 297 12.82 -9.53 -6.61
C SER A 297 12.97 -11.03 -6.36
N VAL A 298 13.53 -11.75 -7.33
CA VAL A 298 13.81 -13.19 -7.23
C VAL A 298 15.20 -13.39 -6.64
N SER A 299 15.26 -14.11 -5.50
CA SER A 299 16.50 -14.40 -4.78
C SER A 299 17.08 -15.77 -5.06
N GLN A 300 16.27 -16.68 -5.59
CA GLN A 300 16.69 -18.02 -5.96
C GLN A 300 15.88 -18.56 -7.14
N LEU A 301 16.53 -19.40 -7.95
CA LEU A 301 15.88 -20.24 -8.95
C LEU A 301 16.05 -21.72 -8.59
N GLN A 302 14.99 -22.50 -8.79
CA GLN A 302 15.04 -23.95 -8.85
C GLN A 302 14.86 -24.36 -10.31
N ILE A 303 15.81 -25.08 -10.85
CA ILE A 303 15.88 -25.40 -12.28
C ILE A 303 15.97 -26.90 -12.42
N SER A 304 15.17 -27.49 -13.32
CA SER A 304 15.36 -28.86 -13.78
C SER A 304 15.42 -28.93 -15.30
N PHE A 305 16.19 -29.88 -15.82
CA PHE A 305 16.26 -30.19 -17.25
C PHE A 305 16.88 -31.58 -17.47
N ASN A 306 16.72 -32.12 -18.66
CA ASN A 306 17.31 -33.39 -19.08
C ASN A 306 18.42 -33.16 -20.10
N TYR A 307 19.51 -33.91 -19.97
CA TYR A 307 20.45 -34.16 -21.06
C TYR A 307 20.11 -35.47 -21.73
N GLU A 308 19.98 -35.45 -23.06
CA GLU A 308 19.56 -36.62 -23.84
C GLU A 308 20.60 -37.00 -24.88
N LYS A 309 21.12 -38.22 -24.81
CA LYS A 309 22.10 -38.74 -25.77
C LYS A 309 21.41 -39.57 -26.84
N TYR A 310 21.48 -39.09 -28.08
CA TYR A 310 20.85 -39.72 -29.25
C TYR A 310 21.81 -40.59 -30.06
N ARG A 311 23.12 -40.32 -30.00
CA ARG A 311 24.13 -41.10 -30.75
C ARG A 311 25.44 -41.23 -29.98
N SER A 312 26.07 -42.40 -30.06
CA SER A 312 27.43 -42.60 -29.58
C SER A 312 28.45 -41.78 -30.37
N GLY A 313 29.62 -41.59 -29.80
CA GLY A 313 30.74 -40.88 -30.44
C GLY A 313 32.06 -41.15 -29.74
N THR A 314 33.13 -41.28 -30.52
CA THR A 314 34.48 -41.57 -30.01
C THR A 314 35.19 -40.33 -29.45
N ARG A 315 34.50 -39.19 -29.36
CA ARG A 315 34.96 -37.99 -28.65
C ARG A 315 34.13 -37.77 -27.39
N ALA A 316 34.78 -37.44 -26.29
CA ALA A 316 34.14 -37.08 -25.03
C ALA A 316 33.66 -35.62 -25.05
N PHE A 317 32.63 -35.30 -24.26
CA PHE A 317 32.09 -33.95 -24.14
C PHE A 317 31.76 -33.61 -22.70
N ASN A 318 32.05 -32.36 -22.33
CA ASN A 318 31.57 -31.73 -21.11
C ASN A 318 30.45 -30.77 -21.47
N LEU A 319 29.31 -30.91 -20.79
CA LEU A 319 28.25 -29.92 -20.76
C LEU A 319 28.38 -29.12 -19.47
N ASN A 320 28.83 -27.87 -19.61
CA ASN A 320 28.96 -26.96 -18.49
C ASN A 320 27.77 -26.00 -18.46
N PHE A 321 27.20 -25.80 -17.26
CA PHE A 321 26.02 -24.98 -17.04
C PHE A 321 26.41 -23.66 -16.38
N PHE A 322 25.78 -22.57 -16.85
CA PHE A 322 26.09 -21.22 -16.40
C PHE A 322 24.84 -20.39 -16.19
N GLN A 323 24.97 -19.37 -15.34
CA GLN A 323 23.98 -18.30 -15.18
C GLN A 323 24.60 -16.93 -15.51
N SER A 324 23.76 -15.96 -15.82
CA SER A 324 24.17 -14.58 -16.07
C SER A 324 23.01 -13.61 -15.81
N LEU A 325 23.32 -12.39 -15.37
CA LEU A 325 22.34 -11.30 -15.19
C LEU A 325 22.31 -10.33 -16.38
N ASP A 326 23.33 -10.35 -17.25
CA ASP A 326 23.50 -9.42 -18.38
C ASP A 326 23.51 -10.14 -19.74
N GLY A 327 23.54 -11.48 -19.76
CA GLY A 327 23.64 -12.30 -20.96
C GLY A 327 25.03 -12.28 -21.61
N VAL A 328 26.04 -11.74 -20.92
CA VAL A 328 27.42 -11.57 -21.42
C VAL A 328 28.43 -12.17 -20.46
N SER A 329 28.31 -11.83 -19.17
CA SER A 329 29.17 -12.28 -18.08
C SER A 329 28.57 -13.54 -17.45
N TRP A 330 29.25 -14.67 -17.61
CA TRP A 330 28.73 -15.98 -17.22
C TRP A 330 29.40 -16.53 -15.95
N THR A 331 28.61 -16.95 -14.98
CA THR A 331 29.06 -17.61 -13.76
C THR A 331 28.77 -19.11 -13.85
N PRO A 332 29.75 -20.00 -13.62
CA PRO A 332 29.53 -21.45 -13.60
C PRO A 332 28.56 -21.88 -12.50
N VAL A 333 27.73 -22.87 -12.79
CA VAL A 333 26.80 -23.51 -11.85
C VAL A 333 27.00 -25.03 -11.93
N ILE A 334 28.02 -25.52 -11.21
CA ILE A 334 28.56 -26.89 -11.30
C ILE A 334 27.49 -27.98 -11.10
N ALA A 335 26.44 -27.71 -10.32
CA ALA A 335 25.34 -28.66 -10.12
C ALA A 335 24.62 -29.04 -11.43
N GLY A 336 24.68 -28.18 -12.45
CA GLY A 336 24.11 -28.44 -13.78
C GLY A 336 25.08 -29.12 -14.76
N ASP A 337 26.35 -29.31 -14.39
CA ASP A 337 27.36 -29.86 -15.28
C ASP A 337 27.18 -31.37 -15.47
N GLU A 338 27.51 -31.86 -16.67
CA GLU A 338 27.53 -33.30 -16.98
C GLU A 338 28.70 -33.64 -17.92
N SER A 339 29.26 -34.84 -17.76
CA SER A 339 30.38 -35.30 -18.58
C SER A 339 30.05 -36.61 -19.26
N PHE A 340 30.14 -36.61 -20.59
CA PHE A 340 29.94 -37.79 -21.41
C PHE A 340 31.29 -38.31 -21.89
N ALA A 341 31.72 -39.45 -21.34
CA ALA A 341 32.93 -40.13 -21.77
C ALA A 341 32.86 -40.52 -23.26
N ALA A 342 34.03 -40.72 -23.89
CA ALA A 342 34.10 -41.22 -25.26
C ALA A 342 33.57 -42.66 -25.33
N ASP A 343 32.72 -42.94 -26.30
CA ASP A 343 32.24 -44.29 -26.57
C ASP A 343 33.24 -45.07 -27.44
N ALA A 344 33.07 -46.39 -27.52
CA ALA A 344 33.89 -47.26 -28.36
C ALA A 344 33.69 -47.04 -29.87
N ASN A 345 32.55 -46.49 -30.29
CA ASN A 345 32.21 -46.24 -31.70
C ASN A 345 31.32 -45.00 -31.85
N ASN A 346 30.94 -44.66 -33.09
CA ASN A 346 30.02 -43.56 -33.44
C ASN A 346 28.80 -44.01 -34.25
N THR A 347 28.48 -45.30 -34.19
CA THR A 347 27.44 -45.94 -35.02
C THR A 347 26.17 -46.23 -34.24
N THR A 348 26.22 -46.29 -32.91
CA THR A 348 25.06 -46.58 -32.08
C THR A 348 24.16 -45.36 -31.98
N VAL A 349 22.87 -45.54 -32.30
CA VAL A 349 21.81 -44.55 -32.13
C VAL A 349 20.87 -45.06 -31.04
N PHE A 350 20.50 -44.19 -30.10
CA PHE A 350 19.69 -44.54 -28.94
C PHE A 350 18.22 -44.20 -29.20
N ASN A 351 17.32 -45.16 -28.99
CA ASN A 351 15.88 -44.99 -29.10
C ASN A 351 15.14 -45.83 -28.02
N PRO A 352 14.57 -45.23 -26.96
CA PRO A 352 14.62 -43.81 -26.64
C PRO A 352 16.05 -43.32 -26.36
N PRO A 353 16.32 -42.00 -26.41
CA PRO A 353 17.62 -41.46 -26.05
C PRO A 353 17.95 -41.77 -24.58
N THR A 354 19.23 -41.92 -24.28
CA THR A 354 19.68 -42.06 -22.87
C THR A 354 19.55 -40.70 -22.18
N SER A 355 18.72 -40.61 -21.15
CA SER A 355 18.39 -39.36 -20.48
C SER A 355 19.03 -39.25 -19.08
N ILE A 356 19.56 -38.08 -18.74
CA ILE A 356 20.10 -37.74 -17.42
C ILE A 356 19.41 -36.46 -16.95
N SER A 357 18.62 -36.56 -15.87
CA SER A 357 17.97 -35.39 -15.26
C SER A 357 18.90 -34.64 -14.32
N LYS A 358 18.86 -33.31 -14.39
CA LYS A 358 19.57 -32.39 -13.48
C LYS A 358 18.57 -31.56 -12.70
N ASN A 359 18.88 -31.32 -11.43
CA ASN A 359 18.18 -30.40 -10.55
C ASN A 359 19.20 -29.42 -9.97
N VAL A 360 18.97 -28.13 -10.18
CA VAL A 360 19.93 -27.06 -9.90
C VAL A 360 19.25 -25.97 -9.08
N ASN A 361 19.88 -25.57 -7.98
CA ASN A 361 19.47 -24.42 -7.19
C ASN A 361 20.50 -23.29 -7.39
N ILE A 362 20.03 -22.12 -7.81
CA ILE A 362 20.87 -20.92 -7.89
C ILE A 362 20.38 -19.97 -6.80
N THR A 363 21.24 -19.64 -5.84
CA THR A 363 20.90 -18.79 -4.68
C THR A 363 21.66 -17.47 -4.73
N GLY A 364 21.30 -16.52 -3.86
CA GLY A 364 21.97 -15.22 -3.75
C GLY A 364 21.72 -14.31 -4.96
N LEU A 365 20.64 -14.56 -5.71
CA LEU A 365 20.25 -13.73 -6.84
C LEU A 365 19.59 -12.43 -6.36
N ASN A 366 19.57 -11.44 -7.24
CA ASN A 366 18.82 -10.20 -7.05
C ASN A 366 18.21 -9.75 -8.38
N VAL A 367 17.37 -10.61 -8.98
CA VAL A 367 16.72 -10.31 -10.25
C VAL A 367 15.48 -9.47 -9.95
N GLN A 368 15.56 -8.16 -10.18
CA GLN A 368 14.42 -7.26 -9.98
C GLN A 368 13.26 -7.59 -10.92
N ASN A 369 12.03 -7.26 -10.52
CA ASN A 369 10.87 -7.39 -11.40
C ASN A 369 11.07 -6.58 -12.69
N GLY A 370 10.72 -7.18 -13.84
CA GLY A 370 10.96 -6.66 -15.18
C GLY A 370 12.33 -7.02 -15.79
N ASN A 371 13.32 -7.38 -14.96
CA ASN A 371 14.68 -7.71 -15.43
C ASN A 371 14.79 -9.16 -15.91
N PHE A 372 15.85 -9.43 -16.67
CA PHE A 372 16.16 -10.76 -17.20
C PHE A 372 17.21 -11.49 -16.37
N ILE A 373 17.14 -12.81 -16.39
CA ILE A 373 18.20 -13.73 -16.03
C ILE A 373 18.43 -14.70 -17.20
N TYR A 374 19.67 -15.14 -17.37
CA TYR A 374 20.08 -15.97 -18.49
C TYR A 374 20.70 -17.26 -17.98
N LEU A 375 20.37 -18.37 -18.65
CA LEU A 375 20.96 -19.68 -18.43
C LEU A 375 21.71 -20.11 -19.69
N LYS A 376 22.79 -20.88 -19.55
CA LYS A 376 23.57 -21.37 -20.70
C LYS A 376 24.13 -22.75 -20.47
N TRP A 377 23.98 -23.60 -21.48
CA TRP A 377 24.62 -24.91 -21.60
C TRP A 377 25.71 -24.82 -22.66
N THR A 378 26.96 -24.97 -22.25
CA THR A 378 28.12 -24.97 -23.16
C THR A 378 28.60 -26.39 -23.40
N TYR A 379 28.50 -26.83 -24.66
CA TYR A 379 28.98 -28.11 -25.17
C TYR A 379 30.44 -28.00 -25.61
N THR A 380 31.35 -28.55 -24.81
CA THR A 380 32.80 -28.50 -25.03
C THR A 380 33.35 -29.89 -25.27
N GLY A 381 34.05 -30.09 -26.38
CA GLY A 381 34.62 -31.39 -26.71
C GLY A 381 35.99 -31.58 -26.09
N VAL A 382 36.19 -32.73 -25.44
CA VAL A 382 37.41 -33.12 -24.74
C VAL A 382 38.11 -34.19 -25.59
N GLY A 383 39.19 -33.81 -26.29
CA GLY A 383 39.94 -34.69 -27.20
C GLY A 383 39.81 -34.31 -28.69
N GLY A 384 40.47 -35.09 -29.57
CA GLY A 384 40.78 -34.71 -30.97
C GLY A 384 40.07 -35.49 -32.11
N SER A 385 39.13 -36.39 -31.81
CA SER A 385 38.34 -37.06 -32.87
C SER A 385 37.25 -36.15 -33.42
N SER A 386 36.90 -36.24 -34.70
CA SER A 386 35.76 -35.53 -35.30
C SER A 386 34.42 -36.24 -35.10
N ASN A 387 34.41 -37.45 -34.51
CA ASN A 387 33.20 -38.25 -34.30
C ASN A 387 32.51 -37.86 -32.99
N GLY A 388 31.76 -36.74 -33.02
CA GLY A 388 31.06 -36.22 -31.85
C GLY A 388 29.86 -37.05 -31.39
N GLN A 389 29.44 -36.87 -30.14
CA GLN A 389 28.19 -37.43 -29.62
C GLN A 389 27.03 -36.50 -29.96
N ALA A 390 25.84 -37.03 -30.23
CA ALA A 390 24.63 -36.22 -30.44
C ALA A 390 23.92 -36.06 -29.09
N ILE A 391 23.91 -34.84 -28.55
CA ILE A 391 23.37 -34.57 -27.21
C ILE A 391 22.39 -33.40 -27.28
N GLY A 392 21.17 -33.64 -26.79
CA GLY A 392 20.08 -32.69 -26.65
C GLY A 392 19.89 -32.21 -25.21
N ILE A 393 19.26 -31.04 -25.07
CA ILE A 393 18.69 -30.52 -23.83
C ILE A 393 17.17 -30.55 -24.00
N ASP A 394 16.49 -31.03 -22.96
CA ASP A 394 15.04 -31.15 -22.96
C ASP A 394 14.42 -30.90 -21.57
N ASN A 395 13.10 -30.76 -21.50
CA ASN A 395 12.29 -30.69 -20.29
C ASN A 395 12.80 -29.63 -19.29
N VAL A 396 13.11 -28.44 -19.80
CA VAL A 396 13.57 -27.30 -19.00
C VAL A 396 12.40 -26.79 -18.17
N SER A 397 12.62 -26.64 -16.87
CA SER A 397 11.68 -26.05 -15.93
C SER A 397 12.43 -25.11 -15.01
N VAL A 398 11.93 -23.89 -14.84
CA VAL A 398 12.54 -22.85 -14.01
C VAL A 398 11.48 -22.27 -13.08
N THR A 399 11.70 -22.42 -11.78
CA THR A 399 10.79 -21.94 -10.73
C THR A 399 11.46 -20.85 -9.92
N ALA A 400 10.76 -19.73 -9.73
CA ALA A 400 11.20 -18.65 -8.87
C ALA A 400 10.95 -18.97 -7.39
N VAL A 401 11.96 -18.72 -6.55
CA VAL A 401 11.80 -18.69 -5.10
C VAL A 401 11.97 -17.25 -4.64
N ILE A 402 10.94 -16.75 -3.96
CA ILE A 402 10.84 -15.36 -3.49
C ILE A 402 10.81 -15.40 -1.97
N PRO A 403 11.65 -14.60 -1.28
CA PRO A 403 11.66 -14.59 0.17
C PRO A 403 10.36 -13.97 0.69
N THR A 404 9.85 -14.50 1.79
CA THR A 404 8.66 -13.98 2.46
C THR A 404 9.03 -13.35 3.80
N PHE A 405 8.31 -12.29 4.17
CA PHE A 405 8.52 -11.51 5.38
C PHE A 405 7.22 -11.33 6.14
N ASN A 406 7.34 -11.20 7.47
CA ASN A 406 6.23 -10.92 8.35
C ASN A 406 6.28 -9.50 8.93
N ILE A 407 5.11 -9.01 9.33
CA ILE A 407 4.97 -7.79 10.13
C ILE A 407 4.56 -8.19 11.55
N THR A 408 5.27 -7.66 12.54
CA THR A 408 4.88 -7.78 13.95
C THR A 408 4.54 -6.40 14.50
N TYR A 409 3.50 -6.28 15.30
CA TYR A 409 3.14 -5.04 15.98
C TYR A 409 3.50 -5.11 17.46
N ASN A 410 4.03 -4.02 18.01
CA ASN A 410 4.40 -3.90 19.40
C ASN A 410 3.69 -2.70 20.03
N GLY A 411 2.98 -2.91 21.14
CA GLY A 411 2.22 -1.86 21.83
C GLY A 411 3.07 -0.73 22.42
N ASN A 412 4.39 -0.89 22.46
CA ASN A 412 5.40 0.10 22.81
C ASN A 412 5.06 0.91 24.07
N SER A 413 5.25 0.28 25.24
CA SER A 413 4.89 0.85 26.55
C SER A 413 3.39 1.12 26.75
N ASN A 414 2.52 0.35 26.07
CA ASN A 414 1.08 0.39 26.34
C ASN A 414 0.79 -0.04 27.79
N THR A 415 -0.26 0.54 28.36
CA THR A 415 -0.76 0.19 29.71
C THR A 415 -2.01 -0.67 29.66
N GLY A 416 -2.54 -0.95 28.46
CA GLY A 416 -3.71 -1.79 28.22
C GLY A 416 -3.89 -2.12 26.74
N GLY A 417 -4.84 -3.02 26.46
CA GLY A 417 -5.07 -3.56 25.11
C GLY A 417 -3.98 -4.53 24.65
N ILE A 418 -4.12 -5.02 23.42
CA ILE A 418 -3.20 -5.96 22.79
C ILE A 418 -2.80 -5.39 21.42
N ALA A 419 -1.55 -5.58 21.01
CA ALA A 419 -1.14 -5.17 19.66
C ALA A 419 -1.87 -6.02 18.60
N PRO A 420 -2.22 -5.46 17.44
CA PRO A 420 -2.86 -6.24 16.37
C PRO A 420 -1.91 -7.31 15.83
N THR A 421 -2.47 -8.41 15.33
CA THR A 421 -1.70 -9.49 14.73
C THR A 421 -1.92 -9.51 13.22
N ASP A 422 -0.84 -9.56 12.46
CA ASP A 422 -0.86 -9.84 11.03
C ASP A 422 -0.28 -11.25 10.80
N ALA A 423 -1.11 -12.17 10.33
CA ALA A 423 -0.72 -13.56 10.07
C ALA A 423 -0.21 -13.79 8.64
N THR A 424 -0.16 -12.72 7.82
CA THR A 424 0.19 -12.81 6.41
C THR A 424 1.71 -12.88 6.24
N ASN A 425 2.18 -13.83 5.44
CA ASN A 425 3.56 -13.85 4.95
C ASN A 425 3.60 -13.13 3.60
N TYR A 426 4.26 -11.98 3.56
CA TYR A 426 4.33 -11.15 2.37
C TYR A 426 5.58 -11.47 1.56
N SER A 427 5.44 -11.69 0.25
CA SER A 427 6.60 -11.78 -0.64
C SER A 427 7.39 -10.47 -0.62
N SER A 428 8.72 -10.55 -0.74
CA SER A 428 9.59 -9.38 -0.82
C SER A 428 9.12 -8.36 -1.86
N GLY A 429 9.05 -7.08 -1.50
CA GLY A 429 8.54 -5.99 -2.31
C GLY A 429 7.01 -5.80 -2.28
N SER A 430 6.25 -6.73 -1.69
CA SER A 430 4.79 -6.62 -1.60
C SER A 430 4.38 -5.34 -0.89
N THR A 431 3.26 -4.77 -1.33
CA THR A 431 2.62 -3.64 -0.64
C THR A 431 1.84 -4.17 0.55
N VAL A 432 2.16 -3.66 1.74
CA VAL A 432 1.51 -3.98 3.01
C VAL A 432 0.69 -2.79 3.47
N THR A 433 -0.50 -3.03 4.01
CA THR A 433 -1.30 -2.00 4.70
C THR A 433 -1.09 -2.11 6.20
N ALA A 434 -0.61 -1.05 6.84
CA ALA A 434 -0.40 -1.03 8.29
C ALA A 434 -1.76 -1.11 9.02
N LEU A 435 -1.88 -2.06 9.95
CA LEU A 435 -3.11 -2.28 10.71
C LEU A 435 -3.41 -1.08 11.60
N GLY A 436 -4.70 -0.82 11.83
CA GLY A 436 -5.14 0.15 12.82
C GLY A 436 -4.98 -0.34 14.25
N ASN A 437 -5.44 0.47 15.21
CA ASN A 437 -5.47 0.09 16.63
C ASN A 437 -6.62 -0.88 16.96
N THR A 438 -6.70 -2.02 16.27
CA THR A 438 -7.84 -2.95 16.38
C THR A 438 -7.87 -3.70 17.71
N GLY A 439 -6.70 -3.93 18.33
CA GLY A 439 -6.60 -4.51 19.67
C GLY A 439 -6.79 -3.51 20.82
N SER A 440 -7.27 -2.30 20.53
CA SER A 440 -7.60 -1.26 21.52
C SER A 440 -6.44 -0.93 22.47
N LEU A 441 -5.23 -0.79 21.92
CA LEU A 441 -4.07 -0.33 22.68
C LEU A 441 -4.37 1.00 23.35
N THR A 442 -4.04 1.09 24.64
CA THR A 442 -4.14 2.31 25.44
C THR A 442 -2.83 2.57 26.16
N ARG A 443 -2.48 3.84 26.35
CA ARG A 443 -1.38 4.27 27.21
C ARG A 443 -1.83 5.48 28.02
N THR A 444 -1.92 5.34 29.34
CA THR A 444 -2.48 6.37 30.23
C THR A 444 -1.79 7.72 30.07
N GLY A 445 -2.55 8.76 29.72
CA GLY A 445 -2.03 10.12 29.46
C GLY A 445 -1.49 10.35 28.04
N TYR A 446 -1.66 9.40 27.12
CA TYR A 446 -1.22 9.49 25.72
C TYR A 446 -2.33 9.06 24.76
N THR A 447 -2.24 9.54 23.52
CA THR A 447 -3.11 9.19 22.40
C THR A 447 -2.32 8.40 21.35
N PHE A 448 -2.89 7.32 20.82
CA PHE A 448 -2.26 6.53 19.75
C PHE A 448 -2.18 7.36 18.46
N ALA A 449 -0.98 7.49 17.89
CA ALA A 449 -0.69 8.35 16.75
C ALA A 449 -0.25 7.57 15.49
N GLY A 450 -0.41 6.24 15.49
CA GLY A 450 0.06 5.35 14.43
C GLY A 450 1.24 4.50 14.88
N TRP A 451 2.09 4.10 13.94
CA TRP A 451 3.24 3.24 14.19
C TRP A 451 4.56 3.93 13.83
N ASN A 452 5.65 3.43 14.36
CA ASN A 452 7.01 3.82 13.99
C ASN A 452 7.88 2.57 13.81
N THR A 453 8.85 2.63 12.89
CA THR A 453 9.76 1.50 12.64
C THR A 453 10.80 1.28 13.76
N LEU A 454 10.92 2.20 14.72
CA LEU A 454 11.80 2.07 15.89
C LEU A 454 11.02 2.40 17.19
N ALA A 455 11.33 1.66 18.26
CA ALA A 455 10.65 1.80 19.56
C ALA A 455 10.78 3.20 20.18
N ASN A 456 11.92 3.87 19.97
CA ASN A 456 12.19 5.22 20.48
C ASN A 456 11.50 6.35 19.68
N GLY A 457 10.79 6.01 18.59
CA GLY A 457 10.11 6.98 17.74
C GLY A 457 11.01 7.73 16.75
N SER A 458 12.30 7.40 16.64
CA SER A 458 13.22 8.03 15.69
C SER A 458 13.24 7.37 14.30
N GLY A 459 12.44 6.32 14.11
CA GLY A 459 12.29 5.64 12.83
C GLY A 459 11.31 6.35 11.91
N THR A 460 10.89 5.67 10.86
CA THR A 460 9.87 6.16 9.93
C THR A 460 8.49 6.04 10.55
N ASP A 461 7.70 7.12 10.47
CA ASP A 461 6.30 7.10 10.88
C ASP A 461 5.45 6.38 9.84
N ILE A 462 4.65 5.42 10.31
CA ILE A 462 3.73 4.62 9.51
C ILE A 462 2.32 4.85 10.07
N PRO A 463 1.54 5.79 9.50
CA PRO A 463 0.15 6.01 9.91
C PRO A 463 -0.69 4.74 9.80
N ALA A 464 -1.64 4.55 10.71
CA ALA A 464 -2.60 3.45 10.62
C ALA A 464 -3.38 3.53 9.28
N GLY A 465 -3.50 2.40 8.58
CA GLY A 465 -4.15 2.30 7.27
C GLY A 465 -3.30 2.79 6.09
N SER A 466 -2.08 3.30 6.33
CA SER A 466 -1.15 3.63 5.24
C SER A 466 -0.51 2.36 4.65
N THR A 467 0.06 2.48 3.46
CA THR A 467 0.75 1.39 2.77
C THR A 467 2.25 1.61 2.67
N PHE A 468 3.02 0.51 2.68
CA PHE A 468 4.47 0.53 2.46
C PHE A 468 4.93 -0.79 1.80
N SER A 469 6.08 -0.78 1.13
CA SER A 469 6.68 -1.99 0.56
C SER A 469 7.55 -2.70 1.60
N ILE A 470 7.36 -4.02 1.75
CA ILE A 470 8.12 -4.84 2.72
C ILE A 470 9.32 -5.51 2.06
N SER A 471 10.52 -5.33 2.61
CA SER A 471 11.76 -5.97 2.11
C SER A 471 12.52 -6.78 3.15
N ALA A 472 12.00 -6.83 4.38
CA ALA A 472 12.53 -7.61 5.50
C ALA A 472 11.43 -7.78 6.57
N ASN A 473 11.60 -8.75 7.47
CA ASN A 473 10.76 -8.85 8.67
C ASN A 473 10.80 -7.50 9.42
N THR A 474 9.62 -6.95 9.71
CA THR A 474 9.51 -5.60 10.27
C THR A 474 8.66 -5.62 11.51
N THR A 475 9.17 -4.99 12.58
CA THR A 475 8.38 -4.71 13.79
C THR A 475 7.95 -3.25 13.78
N LEU A 476 6.64 -3.02 13.87
CA LEU A 476 6.04 -1.70 13.99
C LEU A 476 5.69 -1.41 15.45
N PHE A 477 6.24 -0.34 16.01
CA PHE A 477 6.06 0.07 17.40
C PHE A 477 5.00 1.16 17.49
N ALA A 478 4.04 1.04 18.42
CA ALA A 478 3.02 2.05 18.60
C ALA A 478 3.67 3.41 18.91
N LYS A 479 3.24 4.44 18.17
CA LYS A 479 3.64 5.81 18.41
C LYS A 479 2.58 6.50 19.26
N TRP A 480 3.02 7.21 20.28
CA TRP A 480 2.17 7.83 21.28
C TRP A 480 2.40 9.33 21.31
N THR A 481 1.33 10.12 21.22
CA THR A 481 1.36 11.58 21.44
C THR A 481 0.92 11.86 22.86
N ALA A 482 1.74 12.60 23.62
CA ALA A 482 1.39 13.02 24.99
C ALA A 482 0.14 13.91 24.97
N ASN A 483 -0.83 13.62 25.84
CA ASN A 483 -2.03 14.44 25.96
C ASN A 483 -1.69 15.78 26.63
N SER A 484 -2.38 16.85 26.24
CA SER A 484 -2.30 18.13 26.92
C SER A 484 -3.27 18.13 28.11
N ASN A 485 -2.75 18.40 29.31
CA ASN A 485 -3.55 18.44 30.53
C ASN A 485 -3.52 19.85 31.13
N THR A 486 -4.60 20.22 31.81
CA THR A 486 -4.79 21.56 32.38
C THR A 486 -4.52 21.58 33.87
N ILE A 487 -3.75 22.59 34.30
CA ILE A 487 -3.62 23.05 35.67
C ILE A 487 -4.58 24.21 35.87
N THR A 488 -5.52 24.05 36.79
CA THR A 488 -6.43 25.11 37.25
C THR A 488 -5.92 25.69 38.56
N PHE A 489 -5.83 27.02 38.64
CA PHE A 489 -5.41 27.71 39.85
C PHE A 489 -6.62 28.23 40.61
N ASP A 490 -6.76 27.81 41.87
CA ASP A 490 -7.81 28.24 42.77
C ASP A 490 -7.24 29.26 43.77
N GLY A 491 -7.84 30.45 43.84
CA GLY A 491 -7.40 31.52 44.73
C GLY A 491 -7.58 31.22 46.22
N ASN A 492 -8.35 30.19 46.58
CA ASN A 492 -8.51 29.64 47.93
C ASN A 492 -8.71 30.71 49.01
N GLY A 493 -9.86 31.39 48.94
CA GLY A 493 -10.20 32.52 49.81
C GLY A 493 -9.57 33.85 49.36
N ALA A 494 -9.07 33.94 48.14
CA ALA A 494 -8.70 35.22 47.51
C ALA A 494 -9.88 36.20 47.48
N THR A 495 -9.59 37.48 47.71
CA THR A 495 -10.57 38.58 47.69
C THR A 495 -10.55 39.37 46.39
N GLY A 496 -9.55 39.13 45.53
CA GLY A 496 -9.44 39.75 44.21
C GLY A 496 -8.40 39.09 43.32
N GLY A 497 -8.21 39.66 42.12
CA GLY A 497 -7.25 39.16 41.13
C GLY A 497 -7.69 37.84 40.46
N ALA A 498 -6.85 37.33 39.55
CA ALA A 498 -7.07 36.07 38.86
C ALA A 498 -5.74 35.50 38.34
N THR A 499 -5.64 34.17 38.30
CA THR A 499 -4.52 33.46 37.65
C THR A 499 -5.08 32.58 36.54
N SER A 500 -4.59 32.74 35.30
CA SER A 500 -5.03 31.93 34.16
C SER A 500 -4.58 30.47 34.29
N SER A 501 -5.42 29.54 33.84
CA SER A 501 -5.06 28.13 33.75
C SER A 501 -3.89 27.91 32.79
N GLN A 502 -3.13 26.84 33.03
CA GLN A 502 -1.93 26.49 32.27
C GLN A 502 -2.05 25.07 31.71
N ASN A 503 -1.64 24.87 30.47
CA ASN A 503 -1.60 23.53 29.88
C ASN A 503 -0.16 23.01 29.82
N ILE A 504 0.04 21.77 30.25
CA ILE A 504 1.32 21.05 30.17
C ILE A 504 1.02 19.65 29.63
N ASN A 505 1.85 19.16 28.72
CA ASN A 505 1.70 17.80 28.20
C ASN A 505 2.10 16.76 29.25
N THR A 506 1.47 15.58 29.24
CA THR A 506 1.81 14.45 30.11
C THR A 506 3.33 14.22 30.15
N ALA A 507 3.88 14.06 31.37
CA ALA A 507 5.30 13.85 31.65
C ALA A 507 6.26 14.99 31.24
N ALA A 508 5.75 16.13 30.75
CA ALA A 508 6.54 17.34 30.60
C ALA A 508 6.55 18.15 31.91
N SER A 509 7.56 19.01 32.04
CA SER A 509 7.67 19.96 33.14
C SER A 509 7.68 21.39 32.63
N ALA A 510 7.01 22.28 33.34
CA ALA A 510 7.10 23.72 33.11
C ALA A 510 6.99 24.48 34.43
N ASN A 511 7.46 25.73 34.46
CA ASN A 511 7.23 26.60 35.60
C ASN A 511 5.76 27.00 35.67
N LEU A 512 5.21 27.03 36.89
CA LEU A 512 3.84 27.46 37.14
C LEU A 512 3.63 28.92 36.71
N THR A 513 2.42 29.24 36.30
CA THR A 513 2.02 30.63 36.03
C THR A 513 2.15 31.47 37.31
N ALA A 514 2.64 32.70 37.18
CA ALA A 514 2.78 33.62 38.30
C ALA A 514 1.41 33.88 38.94
N ASN A 515 1.34 33.81 40.28
CA ASN A 515 0.12 34.12 41.02
C ASN A 515 -0.37 35.54 40.70
N GLY A 516 -1.61 35.64 40.22
CA GLY A 516 -2.33 36.89 40.04
C GLY A 516 -3.49 37.08 41.02
N PHE A 517 -3.72 36.16 41.96
CA PHE A 517 -4.71 36.34 43.03
C PHE A 517 -4.18 37.29 44.12
N ILE A 518 -5.13 37.97 44.76
CA ILE A 518 -4.92 38.89 45.87
C ILE A 518 -5.83 38.46 47.01
N ARG A 519 -5.30 38.50 48.24
CA ARG A 519 -6.07 38.28 49.47
C ARG A 519 -5.68 39.34 50.50
N ASP A 520 -6.58 40.26 50.77
CA ASP A 520 -6.29 41.44 51.60
C ASP A 520 -5.86 41.06 53.02
N GLY A 521 -4.73 41.62 53.47
CA GLY A 521 -4.14 41.29 54.77
C GLY A 521 -3.39 39.94 54.81
N TYR A 522 -3.18 39.28 53.67
CA TYR A 522 -2.38 38.05 53.57
C TYR A 522 -1.27 38.17 52.52
N THR A 523 -0.20 37.41 52.68
CA THR A 523 0.87 37.23 51.71
C THR A 523 0.76 35.84 51.08
N PHE A 524 0.90 35.76 49.75
CA PHE A 524 0.90 34.49 49.03
C PHE A 524 2.14 33.66 49.39
N SER A 525 1.92 32.43 49.86
CA SER A 525 2.96 31.54 50.37
C SER A 525 3.36 30.45 49.37
N GLY A 526 2.50 30.18 48.39
CA GLY A 526 2.72 29.14 47.39
C GLY A 526 1.42 28.47 46.95
N TRP A 527 1.56 27.45 46.11
CA TRP A 527 0.48 26.59 45.65
C TRP A 527 0.50 25.25 46.41
N ASN A 528 -0.65 24.62 46.62
CA ASN A 528 -0.73 23.28 47.22
C ASN A 528 -1.75 22.41 46.47
N THR A 529 -1.53 21.09 46.42
CA THR A 529 -2.49 20.16 45.79
C THR A 529 -3.78 19.94 46.60
N ALA A 530 -3.83 20.43 47.84
CA ALA A 530 -5.02 20.41 48.69
C ALA A 530 -5.33 21.80 49.23
N SER A 531 -6.61 22.17 49.30
CA SER A 531 -7.05 23.49 49.76
C SER A 531 -6.67 23.80 51.20
N ASN A 532 -6.62 22.78 52.06
CA ASN A 532 -6.23 22.87 53.47
C ASN A 532 -4.70 22.87 53.70
N GLY A 533 -3.89 22.82 52.64
CA GLY A 533 -2.43 22.81 52.73
C GLY A 533 -1.80 21.47 53.09
N SER A 534 -2.56 20.37 53.21
CA SER A 534 -2.01 19.05 53.55
C SER A 534 -1.39 18.30 52.36
N GLY A 535 -1.50 18.85 51.15
CA GLY A 535 -0.95 18.28 49.92
C GLY A 535 0.50 18.67 49.68
N THR A 536 0.95 18.49 48.44
CA THR A 536 2.31 18.86 48.02
C THR A 536 2.36 20.36 47.72
N SER A 537 3.34 21.04 48.31
CA SER A 537 3.55 22.49 48.15
C SER A 537 4.49 22.81 46.98
N PHE A 538 4.17 23.87 46.24
CA PHE A 538 4.98 24.43 45.16
C PHE A 538 5.16 25.93 45.36
N THR A 539 6.35 26.44 45.06
CA THR A 539 6.63 27.88 45.12
C THR A 539 5.96 28.61 43.94
N ASN A 540 5.77 29.93 44.08
CA ASN A 540 5.32 30.75 42.95
C ASN A 540 6.31 30.60 41.78
N GLN A 541 5.80 30.34 40.57
CA GLN A 541 6.63 30.08 39.38
C GLN A 541 7.62 28.90 39.52
N GLY A 542 7.40 28.00 40.49
CA GLY A 542 8.18 26.79 40.65
C GLY A 542 7.94 25.79 39.52
N SER A 543 8.89 24.88 39.30
CA SER A 543 8.76 23.79 38.32
C SER A 543 7.69 22.79 38.75
N TYR A 544 6.81 22.43 37.81
CA TYR A 544 5.76 21.44 37.99
C TYR A 544 5.84 20.39 36.89
N ALA A 545 5.89 19.12 37.28
CA ALA A 545 5.88 17.98 36.37
C ALA A 545 4.44 17.46 36.22
N MET A 546 3.93 17.45 34.99
CA MET A 546 2.55 17.08 34.72
C MET A 546 2.34 15.57 34.76
N GLY A 547 1.32 15.15 35.52
CA GLY A 547 0.82 13.78 35.51
C GLY A 547 0.01 13.45 34.25
N THR A 548 -0.89 12.48 34.36
CA THR A 548 -1.69 11.96 33.23
C THR A 548 -3.10 12.55 33.14
N SER A 549 -3.44 13.51 34.00
CA SER A 549 -4.78 14.11 34.08
C SER A 549 -4.73 15.54 34.62
N ASN A 550 -5.82 16.28 34.42
CA ASN A 550 -5.97 17.65 34.91
C ASN A 550 -5.85 17.73 36.44
N VAL A 551 -5.39 18.87 36.94
CA VAL A 551 -5.16 19.11 38.37
C VAL A 551 -5.61 20.51 38.78
N THR A 552 -6.03 20.66 40.03
CA THR A 552 -6.26 21.96 40.66
C THR A 552 -5.18 22.23 41.71
N LEU A 553 -4.58 23.41 41.66
CA LEU A 553 -3.65 23.90 42.67
C LEU A 553 -4.28 25.06 43.44
N TYR A 554 -4.22 25.00 44.77
CA TYR A 554 -4.85 25.95 45.68
C TYR A 554 -3.83 26.91 46.26
N ALA A 555 -4.09 28.21 46.18
CA ALA A 555 -3.26 29.22 46.80
C ALA A 555 -3.19 29.02 48.32
N GLN A 556 -2.01 29.15 48.89
CA GLN A 556 -1.77 29.16 50.33
C GLN A 556 -1.35 30.55 50.75
N TRP A 557 -1.84 30.97 51.91
CA TRP A 557 -1.77 32.36 52.36
C TRP A 557 -1.26 32.43 53.79
N THR A 558 -0.25 33.26 54.04
CA THR A 558 0.22 33.59 55.39
C THR A 558 -0.41 34.91 55.83
N ALA A 559 -1.05 34.95 57.00
CA ALA A 559 -1.62 36.18 57.55
C ALA A 559 -0.52 37.21 57.82
N ASN A 560 -0.72 38.46 57.39
CA ASN A 560 0.24 39.53 57.63
C ASN A 560 0.18 39.97 59.09
N THR A 561 1.34 40.35 59.64
CA THR A 561 1.40 41.03 60.94
C THR A 561 0.95 42.48 60.79
N LEU A 562 0.02 42.89 61.64
CA LEU A 562 -0.54 44.24 61.68
C LEU A 562 -0.05 44.95 62.95
N ILE A 563 0.30 46.22 62.81
CA ILE A 563 0.63 47.10 63.93
C ILE A 563 -0.66 47.69 64.49
N VAL A 564 -0.80 47.64 65.81
CA VAL A 564 -1.91 48.23 66.56
C VAL A 564 -1.38 49.44 67.31
N THR A 565 -1.79 50.63 66.91
CA THR A 565 -1.42 51.87 67.60
C THR A 565 -2.44 52.22 68.68
N TYR A 566 -1.96 52.48 69.89
CA TYR A 566 -2.82 52.89 71.01
C TYR A 566 -2.66 54.38 71.26
N ASP A 567 -3.61 55.16 70.78
CA ASP A 567 -3.65 56.60 71.00
C ASP A 567 -4.34 56.88 72.34
N SER A 568 -3.55 57.29 73.34
CA SER A 568 -4.03 57.60 74.68
C SER A 568 -4.85 58.90 74.76
N GLN A 569 -4.98 59.67 73.67
CA GLN A 569 -5.82 60.87 73.56
C GLN A 569 -5.60 61.86 74.72
N GLY A 570 -4.32 62.10 75.06
CA GLY A 570 -3.91 62.99 76.15
C GLY A 570 -3.62 62.32 77.48
N GLY A 571 -3.80 60.99 77.60
CA GLY A 571 -3.28 60.19 78.72
C GLY A 571 -1.80 59.78 78.55
N ASN A 572 -1.23 59.08 79.52
CA ASN A 572 0.13 58.52 79.41
C ASN A 572 0.26 57.55 78.23
N SER A 573 1.47 57.47 77.65
CA SER A 573 1.73 56.65 76.45
C SER A 573 1.53 55.16 76.71
N VAL A 574 0.85 54.48 75.79
CA VAL A 574 0.68 53.03 75.77
C VAL A 574 1.47 52.47 74.58
N SER A 575 2.31 51.47 74.81
CA SER A 575 3.14 50.87 73.75
C SER A 575 2.28 50.21 72.69
N ASN A 576 2.61 50.44 71.42
CA ASN A 576 1.95 49.77 70.30
C ASN A 576 2.01 48.25 70.42
N GLY A 577 0.91 47.59 70.05
CA GLY A 577 0.82 46.14 69.96
C GLY A 577 1.04 45.63 68.55
N SER A 578 0.99 44.30 68.41
CA SER A 578 0.88 43.65 67.10
C SER A 578 -0.15 42.54 67.16
N THR A 579 -0.77 42.26 66.02
CA THR A 579 -1.65 41.10 65.82
C THR A 579 -1.45 40.58 64.39
N VAL A 580 -2.22 39.58 63.99
CA VAL A 580 -2.25 39.10 62.60
C VAL A 580 -3.64 39.33 62.02
N THR A 581 -3.75 39.46 60.70
CA THR A 581 -5.06 39.53 60.02
C THR A 581 -5.97 38.38 60.46
N GLY A 582 -7.20 38.71 60.89
CA GLY A 582 -8.17 37.75 61.42
C GLY A 582 -7.91 37.28 62.86
N GLY A 583 -6.89 37.84 63.53
CA GLY A 583 -6.56 37.56 64.92
C GLY A 583 -7.39 38.35 65.93
N THR A 584 -7.03 38.21 67.20
CA THR A 584 -7.60 38.97 68.31
C THR A 584 -6.51 39.75 69.05
N ILE A 585 -6.93 40.75 69.81
CA ILE A 585 -6.07 41.59 70.64
C ILE A 585 -6.51 41.49 72.09
N SER A 586 -5.56 41.41 73.02
CA SER A 586 -5.78 41.47 74.47
C SER A 586 -5.75 42.93 74.98
N ASN A 587 -6.31 43.17 76.17
CA ASN A 587 -6.36 44.52 76.76
C ASN A 587 -4.93 45.09 76.92
N PRO A 588 -4.59 46.24 76.32
CA PRO A 588 -3.25 46.85 76.43
C PRO A 588 -2.99 47.52 77.79
N GLY A 589 -3.98 47.52 78.68
CA GLY A 589 -3.96 48.24 79.95
C GLY A 589 -4.74 49.56 79.87
N ASN A 590 -4.95 50.16 81.04
CA ASN A 590 -5.72 51.39 81.18
C ASN A 590 -4.75 52.57 81.36
N PRO A 591 -4.66 53.50 80.41
CA PRO A 591 -3.89 54.72 80.61
C PRO A 591 -4.51 55.58 81.71
N THR A 592 -3.76 56.57 82.20
CA THR A 592 -4.21 57.59 83.15
C THR A 592 -4.08 58.99 82.55
N GLN A 593 -5.06 59.86 82.86
CA GLN A 593 -5.07 61.26 82.49
C GLN A 593 -5.58 62.09 83.68
N SER A 594 -4.77 63.06 84.13
CA SER A 594 -5.11 63.85 85.32
C SER A 594 -6.39 64.66 85.12
N GLY A 595 -7.35 64.54 86.05
CA GLY A 595 -8.65 65.21 85.98
C GLY A 595 -9.72 64.47 85.15
N TYR A 596 -9.45 63.26 84.67
CA TYR A 596 -10.37 62.48 83.84
C TYR A 596 -10.48 61.02 84.30
N SER A 597 -11.62 60.38 84.00
CA SER A 597 -11.88 58.94 84.16
C SER A 597 -11.81 58.23 82.80
N PHE A 598 -11.11 57.09 82.74
CA PHE A 598 -10.95 56.30 81.51
C PHE A 598 -12.21 55.52 81.19
N ASN A 599 -12.82 55.79 80.03
CA ASN A 599 -14.06 55.13 79.58
C ASN A 599 -13.80 53.82 78.83
N GLY A 600 -12.57 53.56 78.39
CA GLY A 600 -12.20 52.40 77.59
C GLY A 600 -11.49 52.77 76.28
N TRP A 601 -11.15 51.74 75.51
CA TRP A 601 -10.59 51.85 74.16
C TRP A 601 -11.70 51.80 73.10
N PHE A 602 -11.56 52.56 72.02
CA PHE A 602 -12.56 52.73 70.98
C PHE A 602 -11.91 52.64 69.58
N VAL A 603 -12.70 52.27 68.58
CA VAL A 603 -12.26 52.25 67.16
C VAL A 603 -12.26 53.63 66.50
N ALA A 604 -12.85 54.64 67.15
CA ALA A 604 -12.95 56.01 66.68
C ALA A 604 -12.44 56.99 67.74
N SER A 605 -11.89 58.12 67.30
CA SER A 605 -11.29 59.15 68.16
C SER A 605 -12.28 59.84 69.10
N SER A 606 -13.58 59.78 68.80
CA SER A 606 -14.67 60.29 69.64
C SER A 606 -15.98 59.55 69.34
N GLY A 607 -16.80 59.29 70.38
CA GLY A 607 -18.08 58.60 70.23
C GLY A 607 -17.95 57.08 70.02
N GLY A 608 -19.08 56.41 69.75
CA GLY A 608 -19.14 54.96 69.62
C GLY A 608 -19.27 54.22 70.97
N SER A 609 -18.95 52.93 70.97
CA SER A 609 -18.99 52.07 72.16
C SER A 609 -17.59 51.53 72.48
N ALA A 610 -17.29 51.39 73.77
CA ALA A 610 -16.01 50.87 74.23
C ALA A 610 -15.85 49.41 73.77
N ILE A 611 -14.66 49.05 73.29
CA ILE A 611 -14.36 47.69 72.85
C ILE A 611 -14.18 46.76 74.07
N SER A 612 -14.67 45.52 73.94
CA SER A 612 -14.43 44.46 74.91
C SER A 612 -13.25 43.59 74.47
N PHE A 613 -12.39 43.22 75.42
CA PHE A 613 -11.26 42.33 75.17
C PHE A 613 -11.60 40.88 75.59
N PRO A 614 -11.14 39.85 74.84
CA PRO A 614 -10.32 39.93 73.63
C PRO A 614 -11.10 40.51 72.44
N TYR A 615 -10.47 41.41 71.70
CA TYR A 615 -11.09 42.17 70.62
C TYR A 615 -10.75 41.56 69.26
N SER A 616 -11.75 41.03 68.55
CA SER A 616 -11.64 40.62 67.15
C SER A 616 -11.74 41.84 66.24
N HIS A 617 -10.61 42.29 65.72
CA HIS A 617 -10.50 43.61 65.10
C HIS A 617 -11.00 43.69 63.64
N GLY A 618 -10.98 42.57 62.90
CA GLY A 618 -11.45 42.49 61.52
C GLY A 618 -10.69 43.35 60.49
N GLN A 619 -9.55 43.92 60.88
CA GLN A 619 -8.73 44.78 60.02
C GLN A 619 -7.76 43.96 59.16
N THR A 620 -7.44 44.48 57.98
CA THR A 620 -6.46 43.92 57.02
C THR A 620 -5.21 44.79 56.85
N SER A 621 -5.14 45.91 57.56
CA SER A 621 -4.00 46.85 57.59
C SER A 621 -3.81 47.40 59.01
N ASN A 622 -2.71 48.13 59.23
CA ASN A 622 -2.43 48.76 60.52
C ASN A 622 -3.55 49.71 60.92
N PHE A 623 -3.87 49.76 62.21
CA PHE A 623 -4.99 50.55 62.71
C PHE A 623 -4.71 51.12 64.10
N THR A 624 -5.53 52.10 64.47
CA THR A 624 -5.41 52.83 65.73
C THR A 624 -6.64 52.60 66.59
N LEU A 625 -6.42 52.39 67.89
CA LEU A 625 -7.45 52.39 68.92
C LEU A 625 -7.24 53.61 69.82
N TYR A 626 -8.34 54.25 70.21
CA TYR A 626 -8.35 55.53 70.87
C TYR A 626 -8.90 55.41 72.30
N ALA A 627 -8.18 55.94 73.28
CA ALA A 627 -8.70 56.12 74.63
C ALA A 627 -9.78 57.20 74.63
N GLN A 628 -10.90 56.98 75.32
CA GLN A 628 -11.87 58.04 75.56
C GLN A 628 -12.05 58.27 77.06
N TRP A 629 -12.41 59.50 77.42
CA TRP A 629 -12.33 60.01 78.77
C TRP A 629 -13.58 60.80 79.14
N THR A 630 -13.97 60.76 80.42
CA THR A 630 -14.98 61.66 81.00
C THR A 630 -14.31 62.53 82.05
N VAL A 631 -14.61 63.84 82.11
CA VAL A 631 -14.09 64.72 83.17
C VAL A 631 -14.44 64.14 84.53
N ALA A 632 -13.44 63.93 85.38
CA ALA A 632 -13.65 63.43 86.72
C ALA A 632 -14.35 64.51 87.54
N SER A 633 -15.58 64.25 87.99
CA SER A 633 -16.29 65.16 88.90
C SER A 633 -15.48 65.30 90.20
N THR A 634 -15.03 66.51 90.52
CA THR A 634 -14.39 66.80 91.80
C THR A 634 -15.34 66.42 92.93
N PRO A 635 -14.92 65.67 93.96
CA PRO A 635 -15.70 65.61 95.18
C PRO A 635 -15.74 67.03 95.75
N ILE A 636 -16.92 67.64 95.79
CA ILE A 636 -17.15 68.84 96.60
C ILE A 636 -16.96 68.38 98.05
N ILE A 637 -15.82 68.75 98.65
CA ILE A 637 -15.67 68.68 100.10
C ILE A 637 -16.45 69.87 100.64
N ASP A 638 -17.67 69.61 101.09
CA ASP A 638 -18.45 70.58 101.86
C ASP A 638 -17.68 70.95 103.15
N PRO A 639 -17.61 72.23 103.55
CA PRO A 639 -16.98 72.62 104.80
C PRO A 639 -17.78 72.09 105.99
N VAL A 640 -17.14 71.27 106.83
CA VAL A 640 -17.70 70.82 108.11
C VAL A 640 -17.84 72.03 109.06
N THR A 641 -19.08 72.43 109.33
CA THR A 641 -19.44 73.32 110.44
C THR A 641 -19.56 72.52 111.74
N LEU A 642 -18.72 72.84 112.73
CA LEU A 642 -18.85 72.37 114.12
C LEU A 642 -19.79 73.30 114.92
N ALA A 643 -20.98 72.80 115.24
CA ALA A 643 -21.84 73.20 116.36
C ALA A 643 -22.83 72.03 116.55
N SER A 644 -23.20 71.50 117.72
CA SER A 644 -23.03 71.88 119.12
C SER A 644 -23.61 70.72 119.95
N ALA A 645 -22.96 70.29 121.03
CA ALA A 645 -23.61 69.77 122.24
C ALA A 645 -22.56 69.51 123.33
N LEU A 646 -22.11 70.59 123.96
CA LEU A 646 -21.64 70.53 125.35
C LEU A 646 -22.88 70.42 126.25
N SER A 647 -22.91 69.42 127.14
CA SER A 647 -23.59 69.56 128.43
C SER A 647 -22.61 69.13 129.52
N THR A 648 -22.20 70.06 130.35
CA THR A 648 -21.44 69.80 131.59
C THR A 648 -22.32 70.13 132.78
N THR A 649 -22.43 69.19 133.72
CA THR A 649 -22.75 69.49 135.12
C THR A 649 -21.61 68.95 135.98
N TYR A 650 -20.98 69.83 136.75
CA TYR A 650 -19.85 69.53 137.63
C TYR A 650 -20.28 68.72 138.87
N GLY A 651 -19.42 67.79 139.28
CA GLY A 651 -19.50 67.11 140.57
C GLY A 651 -18.23 66.31 140.83
N THR A 652 -17.36 66.87 141.67
CA THR A 652 -16.16 66.33 142.30
C THR A 652 -15.98 64.80 142.29
N ALA A 653 -14.95 64.33 141.59
CA ALA A 653 -13.91 63.38 142.01
C ALA A 653 -13.30 62.73 140.75
N SER A 654 -11.97 62.80 140.61
CA SER A 654 -11.13 61.95 139.75
C SER A 654 -11.57 61.79 138.28
N SER A 655 -10.85 62.39 137.32
CA SER A 655 -10.84 61.82 135.96
C SER A 655 -9.82 62.48 135.03
N SER A 656 -8.75 61.75 134.70
CA SER A 656 -8.41 61.61 133.29
C SER A 656 -9.36 60.58 132.68
N ILE A 657 -10.12 60.97 131.66
CA ILE A 657 -10.90 60.06 130.80
C ILE A 657 -10.04 59.77 129.58
N SER A 658 -9.77 58.50 129.30
CA SER A 658 -9.06 58.08 128.08
C SER A 658 -10.03 57.32 127.19
N PHE A 659 -10.03 57.60 125.88
CA PHE A 659 -10.74 56.82 124.87
C PHE A 659 -9.72 56.21 123.91
N THR A 660 -9.96 54.99 123.44
CA THR A 660 -9.15 54.35 122.39
C THR A 660 -10.03 54.11 121.16
N ALA A 661 -9.57 54.56 119.99
CA ALA A 661 -10.19 54.27 118.70
C ALA A 661 -9.25 53.36 117.88
N ASN A 662 -9.77 52.27 117.31
CA ASN A 662 -9.03 51.38 116.40
C ASN A 662 -9.74 51.32 115.05
N GLY A 663 -9.01 51.56 113.96
CA GLY A 663 -9.46 51.41 112.58
C GLY A 663 -8.26 51.26 111.63
N SER A 664 -8.37 50.37 110.65
CA SER A 664 -7.25 49.81 109.85
C SER A 664 -6.49 50.77 108.91
N ASN A 665 -6.76 52.08 108.97
CA ASN A 665 -6.12 53.12 108.15
C ASN A 665 -5.56 54.29 108.99
N LEU A 666 -5.26 54.06 110.27
CA LEU A 666 -4.68 55.08 111.16
C LEU A 666 -3.16 54.91 111.23
N ASN A 667 -2.43 55.80 110.56
CA ASN A 667 -0.98 55.69 110.41
C ASN A 667 -0.19 56.51 111.46
N GLU A 668 -0.86 57.27 112.33
CA GLU A 668 -0.23 58.04 113.42
C GLU A 668 -1.16 58.18 114.64
N ASN A 669 -0.56 58.35 115.83
CA ASN A 669 -1.26 58.54 117.10
C ASN A 669 -1.81 59.96 117.25
N ILE A 670 -3.10 60.09 117.55
CA ILE A 670 -3.76 61.37 117.81
C ILE A 670 -3.64 61.69 119.31
N THR A 671 -2.90 62.75 119.66
CA THR A 671 -2.83 63.28 121.03
C THR A 671 -3.64 64.57 121.10
N ALA A 672 -4.74 64.59 121.86
CA ALA A 672 -5.51 65.81 122.11
C ALA A 672 -5.09 66.41 123.46
N THR A 673 -4.61 67.65 123.45
CA THR A 673 -4.35 68.44 124.67
C THR A 673 -5.46 69.47 124.82
N ALA A 674 -6.16 69.45 125.95
CA ALA A 674 -7.26 70.37 126.22
C ALA A 674 -6.74 71.78 126.50
N GLN A 675 -7.34 72.79 125.84
CA GLN A 675 -7.37 74.16 126.33
C GLN A 675 -8.83 74.55 126.57
#